data_AF-A0AB37M4P3-F1
#
_entry.id   AF-A0AB37M4P3-F1
#
_cell.length_a   1.000
_cell.length_b   1.000
_cell.length_c   1.000
_cell.angle_alpha   90.00
_cell.angle_beta   90.00
_cell.angle_gamma   90.00
#
_symmetry.space_group_name_H-M   'P 1'
#
loop_
_entity.id
_entity.type
_entity.pdbx_description
1 polymer ?
#
loop_
_entity_poly.entity_id
_entity_poly.type
_entity_poly.pdbx_seq_one_letter_code
_entity_poly.pdbx_strand_id
1 'polypeptide(L)'
;MAKYAPKHLEVSSGDEPRPTFSGHKATRLAVTAATTIAMTGSSLLAPFSAFANDVSDTTAQDAIMSPLAVHAGEAAGSAVKADAQKIADLQAAIDAAKAAEADAKSDYDTVAAPYTEKQAARDNAQSTYDASVSDNSQAEAAARAEYARQLDESVKAADSASATLKDAQGKLDTAKTDAEDKSKVLDAAKQAAADAQAKLEAAQKAAANATPEEIKVAEQAAADAQAALNQAKAAKATADSALADAQQAQSAAQSAYDEAAGTLASAQQEKNAADGKVVAAQTAYDSAQADLAAAKAGAEGPEYDAAQAKVDAAQSALNQAKQQQATAEAGLSQANSDVESKQDALTGAESELEAKKQTVAAAEKDVTAAQTKADAAQSELTSAKQAHAAELEKAKAAQKQVDQAKAEKEQADKALETAKANQAAADQAVVDAQKAYDTCKAATDKATTAEAQSVIGFYQFIGANDAANIIYRQSDKNPTTIGDKKDGTSLDNAKLSFNKLREINEYRASVGLSELRVTAEQMAIAQSDSNYSDKTLGHSDYAICENAAWNFSTKENIAHQWVDDEKGIFDEAAAKAGLGNVAPKDAWDTFWSHKTEFEKHGADFGTIGHYLNIVQPNAKTMGYGINSRGTLWPYVFVLEIDNNYGSYEKEYSIDELENLFDQYQLSLSKASEKLAAAKTDLEQKRSTAASKADAVKAAETLVAQKQEGIVAANSDLAAKNDSVASAAAAVALAKQNLAKANGKVAEAEDQVKAAQSNVATAEQVVNQKRAELKASKEQAAQSQKKVDDAKAETLVKQQTLQDAKKELAKYSADVAAAQEKADEAHQALEEATAAQTSAQSALEKAKLDEAAKKQALDTAKDNAEAKAATAEHATSNLATAENDFASKKARADALSNAADNLATAEAAKKDADTAVTEAGVALGAANDAIANAEQAVENSQAASDAAAATLGKLKSINVENGIATGPDANANDTLNALFAKCVAAKQAEHNAKAALDAAQADLDAATPAYTEALNAYKEAKAKRVAAEQALKDEIARQEQEAAKAEQAKITQAAAKPVTGKPSAGNAKTAANSALPTTGDNAALAGETFVIGGVVLVAAGVFLTDKKRRQE
;
A
#
# COMPACT_ATOMS: atom_id res chain seq x y z
N MET A 1 37.45 33.86 -43.40
CA MET A 1 36.60 34.46 -44.46
C MET A 1 35.15 34.49 -43.97
N ALA A 2 34.31 35.44 -44.45
CA ALA A 2 32.85 35.57 -44.25
C ALA A 2 32.25 35.26 -42.85
N LYS A 3 31.76 36.22 -42.04
CA LYS A 3 30.56 37.08 -42.22
C LYS A 3 29.26 36.26 -42.37
N TYR A 4 28.12 36.56 -41.71
CA TYR A 4 27.71 37.73 -40.93
C TYR A 4 26.47 37.39 -40.05
N ALA A 5 26.30 38.03 -38.89
CA ALA A 5 24.97 38.28 -38.30
C ALA A 5 24.50 39.68 -38.75
N PRO A 6 23.20 40.04 -38.71
CA PRO A 6 22.69 40.78 -37.53
C PRO A 6 21.22 40.44 -37.14
N LYS A 7 20.65 40.71 -35.95
CA LYS A 7 20.94 41.58 -34.77
C LYS A 7 20.20 42.95 -34.76
N HIS A 8 19.74 43.33 -33.54
CA HIS A 8 19.32 44.67 -33.05
C HIS A 8 17.89 45.19 -33.38
N LEU A 9 17.27 46.04 -32.54
CA LEU A 9 17.73 46.82 -31.37
C LEU A 9 16.90 46.49 -30.10
N GLU A 10 17.36 46.44 -28.84
CA GLU A 10 18.31 47.22 -28.00
C GLU A 10 17.73 48.42 -27.21
N VAL A 11 17.87 48.33 -25.86
CA VAL A 11 18.68 49.20 -24.96
C VAL A 11 18.01 49.95 -23.78
N SER A 12 18.69 49.79 -22.62
CA SER A 12 18.84 50.65 -21.42
C SER A 12 17.80 50.75 -20.29
N SER A 13 18.15 50.08 -19.18
CA SER A 13 18.57 50.66 -17.88
C SER A 13 17.76 51.77 -17.19
N GLY A 14 17.37 51.49 -15.94
CA GLY A 14 18.16 52.05 -14.81
C GLY A 14 17.47 53.06 -13.88
N ASP A 15 17.05 52.54 -12.73
CA ASP A 15 16.92 53.17 -11.40
C ASP A 15 15.90 54.29 -11.09
N GLU A 16 15.19 54.01 -9.98
CA GLU A 16 14.39 54.89 -9.10
C GLU A 16 15.27 55.94 -8.35
N PRO A 17 14.75 56.96 -7.59
CA PRO A 17 13.48 56.93 -6.81
C PRO A 17 12.64 58.23 -6.65
N ARG A 18 11.42 58.05 -6.09
CA ARG A 18 10.56 58.92 -5.21
C ARG A 18 10.82 60.45 -5.12
N PRO A 19 9.76 61.31 -5.04
CA PRO A 19 8.81 61.28 -3.91
C PRO A 19 7.35 61.72 -4.19
N THR A 20 6.62 62.09 -3.12
CA THR A 20 5.15 62.05 -2.94
C THR A 20 4.40 63.40 -3.07
N PHE A 21 3.05 63.29 -3.11
CA PHE A 21 2.02 64.17 -2.50
C PHE A 21 1.26 65.25 -3.32
N SER A 22 -0.06 65.33 -3.04
CA SER A 22 -1.04 66.42 -3.32
C SER A 22 -1.44 66.67 -4.79
N GLY A 23 -2.68 66.98 -5.19
CA GLY A 23 -3.85 67.49 -4.49
C GLY A 23 -4.53 68.61 -5.32
N HIS A 24 -5.87 68.57 -5.42
CA HIS A 24 -6.80 69.64 -5.88
C HIS A 24 -7.06 69.96 -7.38
N LYS A 25 -8.30 69.65 -7.78
CA LYS A 25 -9.36 70.55 -8.33
C LYS A 25 -8.99 71.63 -9.36
N ALA A 26 -9.66 71.58 -10.53
CA ALA A 26 -10.67 72.60 -10.87
C ALA A 26 -11.61 72.19 -12.05
N THR A 27 -12.90 72.40 -11.82
CA THR A 27 -14.06 72.22 -12.68
C THR A 27 -14.16 73.26 -13.81
N ARG A 28 -14.72 72.89 -14.99
CA ARG A 28 -15.92 73.51 -15.66
C ARG A 28 -15.85 73.58 -17.20
N LEU A 29 -16.84 72.96 -17.85
CA LEU A 29 -17.86 73.51 -18.79
C LEU A 29 -18.41 72.32 -19.62
N ALA A 30 -19.65 72.20 -20.09
CA ALA A 30 -21.00 72.66 -19.71
C ALA A 30 -21.87 72.32 -20.94
N VAL A 31 -23.03 71.68 -20.74
CA VAL A 31 -24.20 71.77 -21.64
C VAL A 31 -25.43 71.91 -20.75
N THR A 32 -26.49 72.59 -21.22
CA THR A 32 -27.59 73.12 -20.40
C THR A 32 -28.91 73.13 -21.19
N ALA A 33 -30.03 72.84 -20.50
CA ALA A 33 -31.44 73.00 -20.95
C ALA A 33 -31.89 72.14 -22.17
N ALA A 34 -33.19 71.93 -22.48
CA ALA A 34 -34.50 72.37 -21.94
C ALA A 34 -35.52 71.19 -22.08
N THR A 35 -36.45 70.87 -21.15
CA THR A 35 -37.78 71.46 -20.81
C THR A 35 -38.96 71.22 -21.79
N THR A 36 -40.09 70.66 -21.28
CA THR A 36 -41.52 70.71 -21.79
C THR A 36 -41.88 69.95 -23.09
N ILE A 37 -43.02 69.22 -23.26
CA ILE A 37 -44.45 69.62 -23.10
C ILE A 37 -45.43 68.39 -23.27
N ALA A 38 -46.64 68.44 -22.66
CA ALA A 38 -47.93 67.77 -23.02
C ALA A 38 -48.10 66.21 -23.08
N MET A 39 -49.30 65.61 -22.89
CA MET A 39 -50.50 65.92 -22.07
C MET A 39 -51.53 64.75 -22.14
N THR A 40 -52.62 64.86 -21.36
CA THR A 40 -53.78 63.94 -21.14
C THR A 40 -53.54 62.91 -20.03
N GLY A 41 -54.23 62.90 -18.89
CA GLY A 41 -55.62 63.31 -18.52
C GLY A 41 -56.33 62.03 -18.04
N SER A 42 -57.04 61.91 -16.93
CA SER A 42 -57.76 62.83 -16.02
C SER A 42 -58.08 62.03 -14.72
N SER A 43 -58.42 62.53 -13.52
CA SER A 43 -58.56 63.88 -12.95
C SER A 43 -58.72 63.79 -11.41
N LEU A 44 -58.25 64.83 -10.69
CA LEU A 44 -58.75 65.39 -9.40
C LEU A 44 -59.10 64.45 -8.22
N LEU A 45 -58.41 64.50 -7.06
CA LEU A 45 -58.29 65.56 -6.01
C LEU A 45 -59.31 65.46 -4.86
N ALA A 46 -58.86 64.90 -3.72
CA ALA A 46 -58.66 65.59 -2.41
C ALA A 46 -59.85 66.38 -1.75
N PRO A 47 -59.72 66.95 -0.52
CA PRO A 47 -60.54 66.46 0.61
C PRO A 47 -61.33 67.53 1.41
N PHE A 48 -61.94 67.07 2.52
CA PHE A 48 -62.39 67.80 3.73
C PHE A 48 -63.79 68.45 3.84
N SER A 49 -64.55 67.95 4.86
CA SER A 49 -65.57 68.62 5.72
C SER A 49 -66.86 69.18 5.08
N ALA A 50 -68.07 69.06 5.65
CA ALA A 50 -68.45 69.23 7.05
C ALA A 50 -69.86 68.69 7.42
N PHE A 51 -70.08 68.55 8.72
CA PHE A 51 -71.30 68.50 9.55
C PHE A 51 -72.75 68.68 9.01
N ALA A 52 -73.64 67.96 9.73
CA ALA A 52 -74.93 68.39 10.34
C ALA A 52 -76.28 68.00 9.68
N ASN A 53 -76.97 67.11 10.42
CA ASN A 53 -78.36 67.21 10.92
C ASN A 53 -79.58 67.22 9.97
N ASP A 54 -80.42 66.20 10.20
CA ASP A 54 -81.74 66.31 10.86
C ASP A 54 -83.02 65.88 10.10
N VAL A 55 -83.62 64.83 10.68
CA VAL A 55 -84.99 64.80 11.24
C VAL A 55 -86.17 64.42 10.34
N SER A 56 -86.91 63.42 10.85
CA SER A 56 -88.36 63.19 10.69
C SER A 56 -88.85 62.58 9.36
N ASP A 57 -89.97 61.85 9.29
CA ASP A 57 -90.87 61.46 10.39
C ASP A 57 -91.78 60.26 10.04
N THR A 58 -92.29 59.56 11.06
CA THR A 58 -93.61 58.87 11.10
C THR A 58 -93.95 57.79 10.03
N THR A 59 -94.98 56.92 10.15
CA THR A 59 -96.00 56.69 11.19
C THR A 59 -96.45 55.22 11.19
N ALA A 60 -96.89 54.75 12.37
CA ALA A 60 -98.04 53.89 12.71
C ALA A 60 -98.84 53.05 11.67
N GLN A 61 -99.53 52.04 12.25
CA GLN A 61 -100.59 51.18 11.70
C GLN A 61 -100.08 50.04 10.78
N ASP A 62 -100.62 48.81 10.84
CA ASP A 62 -101.96 48.40 11.30
C ASP A 62 -102.03 47.48 12.53
N ALA A 63 -103.15 47.61 13.26
CA ALA A 63 -103.67 46.59 14.16
C ALA A 63 -104.96 46.02 13.55
N ILE A 64 -105.02 44.70 13.29
CA ILE A 64 -106.24 44.03 12.83
C ILE A 64 -106.49 42.76 13.64
N MET A 65 -107.41 42.88 14.62
CA MET A 65 -108.58 42.02 14.85
C MET A 65 -108.40 40.50 15.12
N SER A 66 -109.14 39.84 16.02
CA SER A 66 -110.09 40.24 17.08
C SER A 66 -110.43 38.97 17.93
N PRO A 67 -111.43 38.95 18.84
CA PRO A 67 -111.21 38.90 20.28
C PRO A 67 -111.63 37.56 20.93
N LEU A 68 -111.24 37.31 22.19
CA LEU A 68 -112.04 36.47 23.11
C LEU A 68 -111.66 36.63 24.59
N ALA A 69 -112.08 37.76 25.16
CA ALA A 69 -112.53 37.81 26.55
C ALA A 69 -113.78 38.69 26.60
N VAL A 70 -114.81 38.27 27.36
CA VAL A 70 -116.11 38.98 27.58
C VAL A 70 -117.06 38.90 26.36
N HIS A 71 -118.30 38.37 26.39
CA HIS A 71 -119.21 38.00 27.50
C HIS A 71 -120.13 36.80 27.15
N ALA A 72 -120.70 36.17 28.19
CA ALA A 72 -121.77 35.15 28.24
C ALA A 72 -121.43 33.74 27.69
N GLY A 73 -121.74 32.62 28.36
CA GLY A 73 -122.48 32.42 29.63
C GLY A 73 -121.64 31.97 30.83
N GLU A 74 -122.30 31.73 31.96
CA GLU A 74 -121.71 31.52 33.28
C GLU A 74 -121.05 30.12 33.47
N ALA A 75 -120.13 30.03 34.44
CA ALA A 75 -119.49 28.82 35.01
C ALA A 75 -118.19 28.24 34.39
N ALA A 76 -117.11 29.03 34.28
CA ALA A 76 -115.71 28.57 34.40
C ALA A 76 -114.74 29.76 34.68
N GLY A 77 -114.23 29.92 35.91
CA GLY A 77 -113.82 31.24 36.42
C GLY A 77 -112.36 31.53 36.81
N SER A 78 -111.41 30.58 36.72
CA SER A 78 -110.02 30.82 37.21
C SER A 78 -108.88 30.33 36.32
N ALA A 79 -108.93 29.10 35.79
CA ALA A 79 -107.78 28.48 35.09
C ALA A 79 -107.31 29.26 33.84
N VAL A 80 -108.23 29.55 32.91
CA VAL A 80 -107.91 30.17 31.60
C VAL A 80 -107.20 31.53 31.71
N LYS A 81 -107.42 32.28 32.81
CA LYS A 81 -106.69 33.54 33.07
C LYS A 81 -105.25 33.32 33.53
N ALA A 82 -104.98 32.24 34.26
CA ALA A 82 -103.64 31.89 34.72
C ALA A 82 -102.78 31.31 33.57
N ASP A 83 -103.37 30.45 32.73
CA ASP A 83 -102.69 29.85 31.57
C ASP A 83 -102.26 30.90 30.53
N ALA A 84 -103.12 31.89 30.25
CA ALA A 84 -102.80 33.00 29.36
C ALA A 84 -101.73 33.94 29.94
N GLN A 85 -101.75 34.20 31.26
CA GLN A 85 -100.69 34.97 31.93
C GLN A 85 -99.36 34.22 31.86
N LYS A 86 -99.36 32.90 32.08
CA LYS A 86 -98.13 32.08 32.06
C LYS A 86 -97.47 32.03 30.68
N ILE A 87 -98.23 32.02 29.59
CA ILE A 87 -97.68 32.20 28.23
C ILE A 87 -97.08 33.59 28.05
N ALA A 88 -97.72 34.65 28.55
CA ALA A 88 -97.16 36.00 28.50
C ALA A 88 -95.87 36.14 29.32
N ASP A 89 -95.80 35.52 30.50
CA ASP A 89 -94.62 35.50 31.36
C ASP A 89 -93.46 34.71 30.72
N LEU A 90 -93.74 33.57 30.06
CA LEU A 90 -92.74 32.81 29.30
C LEU A 90 -92.27 33.55 28.04
N GLN A 91 -93.16 34.27 27.36
CA GLN A 91 -92.78 35.12 26.23
C GLN A 91 -91.88 36.28 26.70
N ALA A 92 -92.21 36.93 27.82
CA ALA A 92 -91.36 37.94 28.45
C ALA A 92 -90.01 37.37 28.90
N ALA A 93 -89.98 36.12 29.40
CA ALA A 93 -88.73 35.43 29.75
C ALA A 93 -87.87 35.10 28.51
N ILE A 94 -88.48 34.74 27.38
CA ILE A 94 -87.77 34.57 26.10
C ILE A 94 -87.19 35.91 25.62
N ASP A 95 -87.96 36.99 25.69
CA ASP A 95 -87.49 38.29 25.20
C ASP A 95 -86.42 38.89 26.13
N ALA A 96 -86.50 38.64 27.44
CA ALA A 96 -85.42 38.89 28.40
C ALA A 96 -84.17 38.01 28.12
N ALA A 97 -84.35 36.73 27.79
CA ALA A 97 -83.23 35.84 27.44
C ALA A 97 -82.60 36.18 26.08
N LYS A 98 -83.36 36.73 25.12
CA LYS A 98 -82.84 37.30 23.87
C LYS A 98 -82.05 38.58 24.13
N ALA A 99 -82.53 39.46 25.01
CA ALA A 99 -81.78 40.63 25.45
C ALA A 99 -80.46 40.20 26.12
N ALA A 100 -80.51 39.24 27.05
CA ALA A 100 -79.31 38.71 27.70
C ALA A 100 -78.35 37.99 26.73
N GLU A 101 -78.84 37.27 25.70
CA GLU A 101 -77.96 36.73 24.63
C GLU A 101 -77.37 37.86 23.78
N ALA A 102 -78.11 38.92 23.48
CA ALA A 102 -77.61 40.07 22.73
C ALA A 102 -76.54 40.85 23.51
N ASP A 103 -76.76 41.07 24.80
CA ASP A 103 -75.81 41.73 25.71
C ASP A 103 -74.54 40.87 25.87
N ALA A 104 -74.68 39.59 26.22
CA ALA A 104 -73.55 38.68 26.33
C ALA A 104 -72.81 38.46 24.99
N LYS A 105 -73.52 38.55 23.86
CA LYS A 105 -72.91 38.57 22.53
C LYS A 105 -72.14 39.88 22.28
N SER A 106 -72.66 41.02 22.72
CA SER A 106 -71.96 42.31 22.63
C SER A 106 -70.68 42.30 23.46
N ASP A 107 -70.72 41.74 24.67
CA ASP A 107 -69.55 41.57 25.54
C ASP A 107 -68.53 40.61 24.91
N TYR A 108 -68.99 39.47 24.36
CA TYR A 108 -68.14 38.56 23.60
C TYR A 108 -67.50 39.22 22.36
N ASP A 109 -68.28 39.90 21.53
CA ASP A 109 -67.77 40.57 20.32
C ASP A 109 -66.75 41.67 20.69
N THR A 110 -66.95 42.35 21.84
CA THR A 110 -66.05 43.39 22.36
C THR A 110 -64.67 42.83 22.74
N VAL A 111 -64.58 41.61 23.28
CA VAL A 111 -63.29 40.99 23.64
C VAL A 111 -62.73 40.07 22.55
N ALA A 112 -63.57 39.57 21.64
CA ALA A 112 -63.17 38.66 20.57
C ALA A 112 -62.27 39.34 19.53
N ALA A 113 -62.52 40.59 19.16
CA ALA A 113 -61.66 41.31 18.22
C ALA A 113 -60.24 41.55 18.80
N PRO A 114 -60.07 42.13 20.02
CA PRO A 114 -58.76 42.25 20.66
C PRO A 114 -58.03 40.91 20.87
N TYR A 115 -58.76 39.84 21.22
CA TYR A 115 -58.17 38.49 21.31
C TYR A 115 -57.64 38.01 19.96
N THR A 116 -58.42 38.17 18.89
CA THR A 116 -58.02 37.76 17.52
C THR A 116 -56.83 38.57 17.02
N GLU A 117 -56.75 39.87 17.31
CA GLU A 117 -55.59 40.71 16.98
C GLU A 117 -54.33 40.25 17.71
N LYS A 118 -54.43 39.93 19.01
CA LYS A 118 -53.31 39.39 19.80
C LYS A 118 -52.87 38.01 19.33
N GLN A 119 -53.80 37.16 18.90
CA GLN A 119 -53.48 35.86 18.29
C GLN A 119 -52.71 36.05 16.98
N ALA A 120 -53.17 36.93 16.10
CA ALA A 120 -52.48 37.26 14.85
C ALA A 120 -51.10 37.90 15.11
N ALA A 121 -50.95 38.74 16.14
CA ALA A 121 -49.67 39.30 16.54
C ALA A 121 -48.68 38.22 17.00
N ARG A 122 -49.15 37.24 17.79
CA ARG A 122 -48.37 36.07 18.23
C ARG A 122 -47.93 35.19 17.06
N ASP A 123 -48.81 34.92 16.10
CA ASP A 123 -48.48 34.07 14.94
C ASP A 123 -47.55 34.78 13.92
N ASN A 124 -47.66 36.10 13.78
CA ASN A 124 -46.68 36.91 13.05
C ASN A 124 -45.31 36.94 13.75
N ALA A 125 -45.28 37.03 15.08
CA ALA A 125 -44.05 36.96 15.86
C ALA A 125 -43.39 35.57 15.77
N GLN A 126 -44.19 34.49 15.78
CA GLN A 126 -43.71 33.12 15.55
C GLN A 126 -43.05 33.00 14.17
N SER A 127 -43.72 33.47 13.12
CA SER A 127 -43.19 33.47 11.75
C SER A 127 -41.88 34.25 11.62
N THR A 128 -41.75 35.35 12.37
CA THR A 128 -40.53 36.18 12.42
C THR A 128 -39.39 35.48 13.15
N TYR A 129 -39.69 34.77 14.24
CA TYR A 129 -38.72 33.95 14.96
C TYR A 129 -38.23 32.77 14.10
N ASP A 130 -39.14 32.03 13.46
CA ASP A 130 -38.79 30.88 12.61
C ASP A 130 -37.92 31.30 11.41
N ALA A 131 -38.20 32.47 10.81
CA ALA A 131 -37.34 33.08 9.79
C ALA A 131 -35.95 33.44 10.34
N SER A 132 -35.88 34.04 11.53
CA SER A 132 -34.61 34.43 12.16
C SER A 132 -33.73 33.23 12.53
N VAL A 133 -34.33 32.11 12.96
CA VAL A 133 -33.63 30.83 13.18
C VAL A 133 -33.07 30.28 11.87
N SER A 134 -33.82 30.40 10.76
CA SER A 134 -33.33 30.00 9.44
C SER A 134 -32.16 30.86 8.96
N ASP A 135 -32.26 32.19 9.11
CA ASP A 135 -31.20 33.13 8.74
C ASP A 135 -29.93 32.93 9.56
N ASN A 136 -30.04 32.65 10.86
CA ASN A 136 -28.90 32.30 11.71
C ASN A 136 -28.24 30.99 11.24
N SER A 137 -29.04 29.95 11.00
CA SER A 137 -28.55 28.68 10.46
C SER A 137 -27.83 28.82 9.11
N GLN A 138 -28.34 29.67 8.23
CA GLN A 138 -27.72 29.99 6.93
C GLN A 138 -26.41 30.78 7.09
N ALA A 139 -26.35 31.73 8.03
CA ALA A 139 -25.13 32.49 8.34
C ALA A 139 -24.02 31.56 8.86
N GLU A 140 -24.33 30.66 9.81
CA GLU A 140 -23.37 29.66 10.31
C GLU A 140 -22.89 28.72 9.20
N ALA A 141 -23.78 28.24 8.34
CA ALA A 141 -23.43 27.40 7.20
C ALA A 141 -22.49 28.12 6.22
N ALA A 142 -22.74 29.40 5.93
CA ALA A 142 -21.90 30.21 5.05
C ALA A 142 -20.49 30.42 5.63
N ALA A 143 -20.37 30.72 6.94
CA ALA A 143 -19.08 30.87 7.61
C ALA A 143 -18.25 29.56 7.57
N ARG A 144 -18.89 28.42 7.82
CA ARG A 144 -18.25 27.09 7.76
C ARG A 144 -17.82 26.71 6.34
N ALA A 145 -18.66 27.00 5.35
CA ALA A 145 -18.35 26.73 3.94
C ALA A 145 -17.17 27.57 3.42
N GLU A 146 -17.12 28.85 3.78
CA GLU A 146 -16.00 29.74 3.38
C GLU A 146 -14.69 29.35 4.06
N TYR A 147 -14.71 28.98 5.35
CA TYR A 147 -13.54 28.42 6.03
C TYR A 147 -13.04 27.14 5.33
N ALA A 148 -13.94 26.22 4.99
CA ALA A 148 -13.58 24.99 4.29
C ALA A 148 -12.99 25.25 2.89
N ARG A 149 -13.53 26.23 2.14
CA ARG A 149 -12.99 26.65 0.84
C ARG A 149 -11.56 27.21 0.98
N GLN A 150 -11.34 28.12 1.92
CA GLN A 150 -10.00 28.68 2.17
C GLN A 150 -9.00 27.61 2.62
N LEU A 151 -9.44 26.60 3.38
CA LEU A 151 -8.60 25.50 3.84
C LEU A 151 -8.16 24.60 2.67
N ASP A 152 -9.08 24.22 1.79
CA ASP A 152 -8.80 23.45 0.58
C ASP A 152 -7.84 24.21 -0.37
N GLU A 153 -8.07 25.50 -0.60
CA GLU A 153 -7.17 26.35 -1.39
C GLU A 153 -5.77 26.48 -0.76
N SER A 154 -5.69 26.67 0.56
CA SER A 154 -4.40 26.78 1.25
C SER A 154 -3.64 25.45 1.34
N VAL A 155 -4.33 24.31 1.34
CA VAL A 155 -3.71 22.98 1.21
C VAL A 155 -3.15 22.80 -0.20
N LYS A 156 -3.95 23.08 -1.24
CA LYS A 156 -3.48 22.99 -2.65
C LYS A 156 -2.29 23.90 -2.93
N ALA A 157 -2.27 25.10 -2.35
CA ALA A 157 -1.13 26.02 -2.44
C ALA A 157 0.13 25.45 -1.77
N ALA A 158 0.00 24.86 -0.58
CA ALA A 158 1.12 24.22 0.14
C ALA A 158 1.65 22.97 -0.57
N ASP A 159 0.77 22.14 -1.13
CA ASP A 159 1.14 20.96 -1.92
C ASP A 159 1.87 21.36 -3.21
N SER A 160 1.37 22.39 -3.91
CA SER A 160 2.00 22.91 -5.14
C SER A 160 3.37 23.55 -4.86
N ALA A 161 3.52 24.28 -3.76
CA ALA A 161 4.80 24.85 -3.34
C ALA A 161 5.79 23.73 -2.95
N SER A 162 5.34 22.71 -2.22
CA SER A 162 6.15 21.54 -1.85
C SER A 162 6.61 20.74 -3.09
N ALA A 163 5.74 20.57 -4.08
CA ALA A 163 6.09 19.94 -5.35
C ALA A 163 7.14 20.76 -6.14
N THR A 164 7.01 22.09 -6.14
CA THR A 164 7.96 23.01 -6.79
C THR A 164 9.33 22.98 -6.11
N LEU A 165 9.37 22.96 -4.77
CA LEU A 165 10.60 22.77 -3.99
C LEU A 165 11.29 21.44 -4.34
N LYS A 166 10.53 20.34 -4.46
CA LYS A 166 11.07 19.03 -4.83
C LYS A 166 11.64 19.00 -6.25
N ASP A 167 11.01 19.67 -7.20
CA ASP A 167 11.52 19.84 -8.57
C ASP A 167 12.79 20.70 -8.61
N ALA A 168 12.84 21.79 -7.84
CA ALA A 168 14.04 22.61 -7.68
C ALA A 168 15.21 21.81 -7.06
N GLN A 169 14.94 20.97 -6.06
CA GLN A 169 15.95 20.07 -5.46
C GLN A 169 16.48 19.05 -6.49
N GLY A 170 15.61 18.42 -7.28
CA GLY A 170 16.05 17.50 -8.34
C GLY A 170 16.88 18.18 -9.45
N LYS A 171 16.58 19.45 -9.76
CA LYS A 171 17.39 20.26 -10.68
C LYS A 171 18.75 20.63 -10.09
N LEU A 172 18.81 20.91 -8.79
CA LEU A 172 20.07 21.14 -8.07
C LEU A 172 20.97 19.89 -8.07
N ASP A 173 20.41 18.71 -7.79
CA ASP A 173 21.17 17.45 -7.85
C ASP A 173 21.68 17.15 -9.27
N THR A 174 20.88 17.49 -10.29
CA THR A 174 21.28 17.37 -11.70
C THR A 174 22.43 18.33 -12.04
N ALA A 175 22.37 19.59 -11.60
CA ALA A 175 23.44 20.58 -11.80
C ALA A 175 24.73 20.20 -11.07
N LYS A 176 24.62 19.64 -9.85
CA LYS A 176 25.76 19.11 -9.09
C LYS A 176 26.43 17.94 -9.79
N THR A 177 25.64 17.04 -10.39
CA THR A 177 26.14 15.91 -11.18
C THR A 177 26.87 16.39 -12.45
N ASP A 178 26.30 17.33 -13.21
CA ASP A 178 26.96 17.86 -14.42
C ASP A 178 28.28 18.57 -14.07
N ALA A 179 28.34 19.35 -12.99
CA ALA A 179 29.58 19.97 -12.53
C ALA A 179 30.63 18.94 -12.10
N GLU A 180 30.24 17.85 -11.41
CA GLU A 180 31.17 16.77 -11.06
C GLU A 180 31.77 16.11 -12.31
N ASP A 181 30.94 15.88 -13.34
CA ASP A 181 31.40 15.33 -14.62
C ASP A 181 32.24 16.32 -15.42
N LYS A 182 31.91 17.63 -15.41
CA LYS A 182 32.80 18.67 -15.98
C LYS A 182 34.14 18.75 -15.24
N SER A 183 34.16 18.52 -13.92
CA SER A 183 35.41 18.48 -13.14
C SER A 183 36.28 17.30 -13.57
N LYS A 184 35.71 16.11 -13.77
CA LYS A 184 36.42 14.93 -14.30
C LYS A 184 36.99 15.18 -15.69
N VAL A 185 36.22 15.87 -16.56
CA VAL A 185 36.70 16.29 -17.89
C VAL A 185 37.85 17.30 -17.80
N LEU A 186 37.76 18.28 -16.90
CA LEU A 186 38.83 19.25 -16.65
C LEU A 186 40.10 18.58 -16.12
N ASP A 187 39.99 17.62 -15.20
CA ASP A 187 41.15 16.92 -14.66
C ASP A 187 41.80 15.97 -15.69
N ALA A 188 41.00 15.32 -16.54
CA ALA A 188 41.50 14.58 -17.70
C ALA A 188 42.21 15.50 -18.71
N ALA A 189 41.68 16.70 -18.98
CA ALA A 189 42.32 17.70 -19.83
C ALA A 189 43.64 18.20 -19.21
N LYS A 190 43.68 18.46 -17.90
CA LYS A 190 44.92 18.85 -17.19
C LYS A 190 45.98 17.76 -17.27
N GLN A 191 45.60 16.49 -17.11
CA GLN A 191 46.54 15.38 -17.28
C GLN A 191 47.06 15.30 -18.71
N ALA A 192 46.19 15.43 -19.72
CA ALA A 192 46.61 15.46 -21.12
C ALA A 192 47.55 16.64 -21.43
N ALA A 193 47.32 17.81 -20.83
CA ALA A 193 48.21 18.97 -20.93
C ALA A 193 49.55 18.75 -20.20
N ALA A 194 49.56 18.08 -19.05
CA ALA A 194 50.79 17.70 -18.34
C ALA A 194 51.61 16.67 -19.14
N ASP A 195 50.95 15.65 -19.72
CA ASP A 195 51.59 14.66 -20.60
C ASP A 195 52.15 15.31 -21.87
N ALA A 196 51.42 16.28 -22.45
CA ALA A 196 51.90 17.08 -23.57
C ALA A 196 53.05 18.03 -23.17
N GLN A 197 53.07 18.58 -21.96
CA GLN A 197 54.19 19.36 -21.42
C GLN A 197 55.44 18.49 -21.31
N ALA A 198 55.33 17.29 -20.73
CA ALA A 198 56.46 16.38 -20.58
C ALA A 198 57.02 15.93 -21.94
N LYS A 199 56.15 15.71 -22.94
CA LYS A 199 56.56 15.44 -24.33
C LYS A 199 57.23 16.64 -24.99
N LEU A 200 56.73 17.86 -24.76
CA LEU A 200 57.33 19.10 -25.24
C LEU A 200 58.71 19.32 -24.62
N GLU A 201 58.87 19.16 -23.30
CA GLU A 201 60.18 19.29 -22.63
C GLU A 201 61.18 18.24 -23.12
N ALA A 202 60.74 17.00 -23.37
CA ALA A 202 61.56 15.97 -23.98
C ALA A 202 61.99 16.33 -25.42
N ALA A 203 61.06 16.86 -26.23
CA ALA A 203 61.35 17.31 -27.59
C ALA A 203 62.26 18.56 -27.63
N GLN A 204 62.06 19.52 -26.72
CA GLN A 204 62.93 20.68 -26.53
C GLN A 204 64.35 20.26 -26.16
N LYS A 205 64.49 19.29 -25.24
CA LYS A 205 65.79 18.73 -24.86
C LYS A 205 66.45 17.96 -26.02
N ALA A 206 65.68 17.26 -26.84
CA ALA A 206 66.19 16.60 -28.03
C ALA A 206 66.66 17.61 -29.10
N ALA A 207 65.86 18.64 -29.38
CA ALA A 207 66.19 19.71 -30.32
C ALA A 207 67.37 20.58 -29.85
N ALA A 208 67.50 20.85 -28.54
CA ALA A 208 68.63 21.58 -27.98
C ALA A 208 69.97 20.84 -28.12
N ASN A 209 69.94 19.49 -28.14
CA ASN A 209 71.14 18.67 -28.41
C ASN A 209 71.40 18.51 -29.91
N ALA A 210 70.39 18.66 -30.78
CA ALA A 210 70.49 18.55 -32.23
C ALA A 210 71.15 19.78 -32.89
N THR A 211 72.38 20.10 -32.48
CA THR A 211 73.20 21.13 -33.14
C THR A 211 73.68 20.65 -34.53
N PRO A 212 73.96 21.56 -35.48
CA PRO A 212 74.48 21.16 -36.80
C PRO A 212 75.77 20.34 -36.71
N GLU A 213 76.62 20.63 -35.73
CA GLU A 213 77.81 19.88 -35.40
C GLU A 213 77.51 18.50 -34.80
N GLU A 214 76.54 18.35 -33.87
CA GLU A 214 76.15 17.02 -33.38
C GLU A 214 75.45 16.16 -34.44
N ILE A 215 74.67 16.77 -35.34
CA ILE A 215 74.07 16.09 -36.50
C ILE A 215 75.19 15.57 -37.41
N LYS A 216 76.15 16.44 -37.80
CA LYS A 216 77.32 16.01 -38.58
C LYS A 216 78.16 14.95 -37.88
N VAL A 217 78.35 15.04 -36.56
CA VAL A 217 79.08 14.02 -35.80
C VAL A 217 78.33 12.70 -35.77
N ALA A 218 76.99 12.69 -35.68
CA ALA A 218 76.18 11.49 -35.76
C ALA A 218 76.15 10.88 -37.18
N GLU A 219 76.03 11.71 -38.22
CA GLU A 219 76.12 11.31 -39.62
C GLU A 219 77.51 10.76 -39.97
N GLN A 220 78.58 11.42 -39.52
CA GLN A 220 79.96 10.96 -39.69
C GLN A 220 80.19 9.67 -38.91
N ALA A 221 79.71 9.55 -37.67
CA ALA A 221 79.80 8.30 -36.91
C ALA A 221 79.02 7.15 -37.57
N ALA A 222 77.90 7.43 -38.24
CA ALA A 222 77.18 6.44 -39.05
C ALA A 222 77.95 6.08 -40.33
N ALA A 223 78.60 7.04 -40.99
CA ALA A 223 79.46 6.79 -42.14
C ALA A 223 80.75 6.00 -41.77
N ASP A 224 81.35 6.30 -40.63
CA ASP A 224 82.52 5.60 -40.09
C ASP A 224 82.15 4.18 -39.66
N ALA A 225 80.99 4.00 -39.00
CA ALA A 225 80.46 2.66 -38.69
C ALA A 225 80.12 1.86 -39.97
N GLN A 226 79.61 2.52 -41.02
CA GLN A 226 79.40 1.90 -42.33
C GLN A 226 80.73 1.49 -43.00
N ALA A 227 81.79 2.29 -42.87
CA ALA A 227 83.12 1.96 -43.36
C ALA A 227 83.74 0.80 -42.56
N ALA A 228 83.61 0.81 -41.22
CA ALA A 228 84.04 -0.27 -40.34
C ALA A 228 83.29 -1.58 -40.63
N LEU A 229 81.98 -1.51 -40.90
CA LEU A 229 81.17 -2.63 -41.36
C LEU A 229 81.68 -3.20 -42.70
N ASN A 230 82.02 -2.34 -43.66
CA ASN A 230 82.58 -2.79 -44.94
C ASN A 230 83.99 -3.40 -44.77
N GLN A 231 84.81 -2.88 -43.85
CA GLN A 231 86.09 -3.49 -43.49
C GLN A 231 85.90 -4.84 -42.77
N ALA A 232 84.92 -4.97 -41.87
CA ALA A 232 84.60 -6.24 -41.21
C ALA A 232 84.13 -7.31 -42.23
N LYS A 233 83.36 -6.91 -43.25
CA LYS A 233 82.99 -7.79 -44.38
C LYS A 233 84.21 -8.27 -45.17
N ALA A 234 85.15 -7.37 -45.49
CA ALA A 234 86.39 -7.73 -46.18
C ALA A 234 87.34 -8.58 -45.33
N ALA A 235 87.43 -8.30 -44.02
CA ALA A 235 88.24 -9.07 -43.08
C ALA A 235 87.67 -10.48 -42.87
N LYS A 236 86.33 -10.63 -42.80
CA LYS A 236 85.68 -11.94 -42.76
C LYS A 236 85.97 -12.74 -44.03
N ALA A 237 85.79 -12.15 -45.22
CA ALA A 237 86.11 -12.83 -46.48
C ALA A 237 87.59 -13.28 -46.55
N THR A 238 88.50 -12.49 -45.99
CA THR A 238 89.94 -12.83 -45.89
C THR A 238 90.18 -13.98 -44.90
N ALA A 239 89.51 -13.98 -43.74
CA ALA A 239 89.60 -15.03 -42.74
C ALA A 239 89.00 -16.37 -43.25
N ASP A 240 87.87 -16.30 -43.95
CA ASP A 240 87.23 -17.44 -44.60
C ASP A 240 88.17 -18.05 -45.68
N SER A 241 88.86 -17.22 -46.46
CA SER A 241 89.86 -17.70 -47.44
C SER A 241 91.08 -18.34 -46.78
N ALA A 242 91.62 -17.73 -45.72
CA ALA A 242 92.76 -18.29 -44.98
C ALA A 242 92.43 -19.58 -44.22
N LEU A 243 91.15 -19.77 -43.83
CA LEU A 243 90.64 -21.03 -43.32
C LEU A 243 90.62 -22.11 -44.41
N ALA A 244 90.11 -21.78 -45.61
CA ALA A 244 90.10 -22.71 -46.73
C ALA A 244 91.53 -23.18 -47.11
N ASP A 245 92.50 -22.27 -47.16
CA ASP A 245 93.91 -22.60 -47.41
C ASP A 245 94.49 -23.52 -46.30
N ALA A 246 94.17 -23.25 -45.03
CA ALA A 246 94.61 -24.07 -43.90
C ALA A 246 93.98 -25.48 -43.90
N GLN A 247 92.69 -25.59 -44.24
CA GLN A 247 91.98 -26.86 -44.42
C GLN A 247 92.54 -27.66 -45.61
N GLN A 248 92.98 -26.99 -46.68
CA GLN A 248 93.65 -27.63 -47.80
C GLN A 248 95.02 -28.19 -47.39
N ALA A 249 95.80 -27.44 -46.59
CA ALA A 249 97.07 -27.92 -46.04
C ALA A 249 96.91 -29.08 -45.03
N GLN A 250 95.89 -29.01 -44.16
CA GLN A 250 95.48 -30.10 -43.27
C GLN A 250 95.15 -31.38 -44.06
N SER A 251 94.40 -31.24 -45.15
CA SER A 251 94.03 -32.36 -46.02
C SER A 251 95.26 -32.99 -46.70
N ALA A 252 96.20 -32.17 -47.18
CA ALA A 252 97.46 -32.66 -47.74
C ALA A 252 98.33 -33.39 -46.69
N ALA A 253 98.37 -32.90 -45.46
CA ALA A 253 99.08 -33.56 -44.36
C ALA A 253 98.39 -34.88 -43.93
N GLN A 254 97.06 -34.96 -44.01
CA GLN A 254 96.29 -36.18 -43.73
C GLN A 254 96.63 -37.26 -44.75
N SER A 255 96.62 -36.92 -46.06
CA SER A 255 97.04 -37.85 -47.11
C SER A 255 98.48 -38.34 -46.93
N ALA A 256 99.42 -37.47 -46.54
CA ALA A 256 100.82 -37.85 -46.30
C ALA A 256 101.00 -38.75 -45.05
N TYR A 257 100.08 -38.70 -44.08
CA TYR A 257 100.05 -39.63 -42.96
C TYR A 257 99.45 -40.99 -43.37
N ASP A 258 98.32 -40.97 -44.07
CA ASP A 258 97.63 -42.19 -44.52
C ASP A 258 98.50 -43.02 -45.49
N GLU A 259 99.31 -42.36 -46.32
CA GLU A 259 100.33 -42.97 -47.19
C GLU A 259 101.46 -43.67 -46.41
N ALA A 260 101.92 -43.06 -45.31
CA ALA A 260 102.92 -43.67 -44.43
C ALA A 260 102.34 -44.86 -43.61
N ALA A 261 101.10 -44.74 -43.14
CA ALA A 261 100.39 -45.81 -42.44
C ALA A 261 100.11 -47.03 -43.34
N GLY A 262 99.76 -46.80 -44.61
CA GLY A 262 99.65 -47.86 -45.63
C GLY A 262 100.98 -48.58 -45.88
N THR A 263 102.08 -47.82 -45.97
CA THR A 263 103.43 -48.36 -46.17
C THR A 263 103.86 -49.28 -45.02
N LEU A 264 103.51 -48.94 -43.77
CA LEU A 264 103.76 -49.77 -42.58
C LEU A 264 103.01 -51.11 -42.63
N ALA A 265 101.76 -51.11 -43.10
CA ALA A 265 100.95 -52.33 -43.19
C ALA A 265 101.51 -53.32 -44.23
N SER A 266 102.00 -52.84 -45.38
CA SER A 266 102.63 -53.68 -46.41
C SER A 266 103.92 -54.33 -45.92
N ALA A 267 104.80 -53.58 -45.25
CA ALA A 267 106.06 -54.11 -44.72
C ALA A 267 105.86 -55.27 -43.70
N GLN A 268 104.76 -55.23 -42.94
CA GLN A 268 104.42 -56.29 -41.98
C GLN A 268 103.98 -57.60 -42.66
N GLN A 269 103.42 -57.50 -43.87
CA GLN A 269 102.90 -58.64 -44.64
C GLN A 269 104.03 -59.38 -45.39
N GLU A 270 105.01 -58.65 -45.92
CA GLU A 270 106.19 -59.22 -46.60
C GLU A 270 107.07 -60.05 -45.66
N LYS A 271 107.26 -59.60 -44.40
CA LYS A 271 108.04 -60.32 -43.37
C LYS A 271 107.54 -61.76 -43.18
N ASN A 272 106.22 -61.95 -43.13
CA ASN A 272 105.61 -63.27 -42.90
C ASN A 272 105.77 -64.22 -44.12
N ALA A 273 105.97 -63.67 -45.33
CA ALA A 273 106.23 -64.46 -46.53
C ALA A 273 107.70 -64.88 -46.69
N ALA A 274 108.63 -64.18 -46.04
CA ALA A 274 110.06 -64.51 -46.04
C ALA A 274 110.37 -65.73 -45.14
N ASP A 275 109.76 -65.81 -43.95
CA ASP A 275 109.99 -66.89 -42.96
C ASP A 275 109.76 -68.30 -43.55
N GLY A 276 108.83 -68.45 -44.49
CA GLY A 276 108.52 -69.74 -45.13
C GLY A 276 109.52 -70.20 -46.19
N LYS A 277 110.41 -69.34 -46.69
CA LYS A 277 111.33 -69.65 -47.81
C LYS A 277 112.68 -70.22 -47.36
N VAL A 278 113.16 -69.85 -46.17
CA VAL A 278 114.49 -70.27 -45.64
C VAL A 278 114.62 -71.79 -45.54
N VAL A 279 113.57 -72.46 -45.06
CA VAL A 279 113.58 -73.91 -44.75
C VAL A 279 113.80 -74.77 -46.01
N ALA A 280 113.43 -74.29 -47.19
CA ALA A 280 113.56 -75.04 -48.45
C ALA A 280 114.96 -74.95 -49.08
N ALA A 281 115.76 -73.93 -48.76
CA ALA A 281 117.03 -73.66 -49.43
C ALA A 281 118.23 -74.42 -48.83
N GLN A 282 118.23 -74.69 -47.52
CA GLN A 282 119.35 -75.30 -46.80
C GLN A 282 119.78 -76.66 -47.34
N THR A 283 118.84 -77.45 -47.89
CA THR A 283 119.09 -78.82 -48.37
C THR A 283 119.78 -78.86 -49.74
N ALA A 284 119.84 -77.74 -50.47
CA ALA A 284 120.46 -77.68 -51.80
C ALA A 284 121.97 -77.38 -51.75
N TYR A 285 122.44 -76.62 -50.77
CA TYR A 285 123.82 -76.11 -50.72
C TYR A 285 124.91 -77.18 -50.70
N ASP A 286 124.78 -78.13 -49.77
CA ASP A 286 125.88 -79.02 -49.36
C ASP A 286 126.40 -79.94 -50.48
N SER A 287 125.67 -80.05 -51.60
CA SER A 287 126.03 -80.91 -52.73
C SER A 287 127.03 -80.30 -53.71
N ALA A 288 127.33 -78.99 -53.64
CA ALA A 288 127.92 -78.28 -54.79
C ALA A 288 129.37 -77.80 -54.62
N GLN A 289 129.89 -77.70 -53.39
CA GLN A 289 131.23 -77.12 -53.13
C GLN A 289 132.42 -77.92 -53.70
N ALA A 290 132.23 -79.17 -54.13
CA ALA A 290 133.34 -80.06 -54.49
C ALA A 290 134.00 -79.77 -55.85
N ASP A 291 133.27 -79.19 -56.81
CA ASP A 291 133.68 -79.17 -58.24
C ASP A 291 134.53 -77.94 -58.63
N LEU A 292 134.69 -76.98 -57.73
CA LEU A 292 135.15 -75.62 -58.04
C LEU A 292 136.68 -75.44 -58.20
N ALA A 293 137.50 -76.25 -57.54
CA ALA A 293 138.91 -75.90 -57.27
C ALA A 293 139.88 -75.83 -58.48
N ALA A 294 139.41 -75.92 -59.73
CA ALA A 294 140.23 -76.27 -60.90
C ALA A 294 140.55 -75.16 -61.93
N ALA A 295 139.73 -74.12 -62.12
CA ALA A 295 139.71 -73.41 -63.43
C ALA A 295 140.31 -71.97 -63.51
N LYS A 296 140.51 -71.27 -62.40
CA LYS A 296 140.45 -69.78 -62.34
C LYS A 296 141.67 -68.97 -62.85
N ALA A 297 142.21 -69.24 -64.05
CA ALA A 297 143.56 -68.79 -64.46
C ALA A 297 143.72 -67.72 -65.59
N GLY A 298 142.66 -67.16 -66.20
CA GLY A 298 142.73 -65.83 -66.87
C GLY A 298 141.98 -65.59 -68.20
N ALA A 299 141.61 -64.31 -68.45
CA ALA A 299 141.44 -63.61 -69.76
C ALA A 299 140.67 -62.25 -69.58
N GLU A 300 141.17 -61.12 -70.14
CA GLU A 300 140.55 -59.77 -70.09
C GLU A 300 140.80 -58.96 -71.39
N GLY A 301 139.86 -58.09 -71.84
CA GLY A 301 140.06 -57.20 -73.01
C GLY A 301 138.83 -56.31 -73.40
N PRO A 302 139.00 -55.21 -74.17
CA PRO A 302 138.13 -54.01 -74.04
C PRO A 302 137.10 -53.72 -75.17
N GLU A 303 136.73 -54.67 -76.04
CA GLU A 303 135.79 -54.41 -77.17
C GLU A 303 134.29 -54.59 -76.81
N TYR A 304 133.98 -54.71 -75.51
CA TYR A 304 132.66 -55.05 -74.95
C TYR A 304 131.69 -53.85 -74.77
N ASP A 305 132.21 -52.69 -74.37
CA ASP A 305 131.38 -51.62 -73.78
C ASP A 305 130.46 -50.86 -74.77
N ALA A 306 130.72 -50.94 -76.07
CA ALA A 306 130.00 -50.14 -77.07
C ALA A 306 128.59 -50.66 -77.43
N ALA A 307 128.27 -51.92 -77.10
CA ALA A 307 127.07 -52.59 -77.61
C ALA A 307 125.88 -52.60 -76.65
N GLN A 308 126.09 -52.34 -75.35
CA GLN A 308 125.03 -52.37 -74.33
C GLN A 308 123.99 -51.23 -74.49
N ALA A 309 124.42 -50.04 -74.92
CA ALA A 309 123.63 -48.80 -74.84
C ALA A 309 122.37 -48.72 -75.73
N LYS A 310 122.12 -49.68 -76.63
CA LYS A 310 120.95 -49.68 -77.53
C LYS A 310 119.74 -50.47 -77.01
N VAL A 311 119.92 -51.40 -76.07
CA VAL A 311 118.84 -52.28 -75.60
C VAL A 311 117.91 -51.56 -74.61
N ASP A 312 118.46 -50.66 -73.79
CA ASP A 312 117.75 -50.04 -72.67
C ASP A 312 116.62 -49.08 -73.09
N ALA A 313 116.76 -48.44 -74.26
CA ALA A 313 115.75 -47.52 -74.79
C ALA A 313 114.42 -48.20 -75.19
N ALA A 314 114.48 -49.43 -75.71
CA ALA A 314 113.30 -50.14 -76.23
C ALA A 314 112.43 -50.75 -75.11
N GLN A 315 113.02 -51.12 -73.98
CA GLN A 315 112.33 -51.74 -72.85
C GLN A 315 111.39 -50.79 -72.10
N SER A 316 111.68 -49.48 -72.13
CA SER A 316 110.92 -48.45 -71.40
C SER A 316 109.51 -48.21 -71.96
N ALA A 317 109.33 -48.29 -73.28
CA ALA A 317 108.06 -47.95 -73.95
C ALA A 317 106.95 -49.02 -73.82
N LEU A 318 107.29 -50.27 -73.50
CA LEU A 318 106.32 -51.36 -73.30
C LEU A 318 105.70 -51.32 -71.89
N ASN A 319 106.44 -50.85 -70.89
CA ASN A 319 105.98 -50.84 -69.51
C ASN A 319 104.85 -49.81 -69.28
N GLN A 320 104.84 -48.70 -70.03
CA GLN A 320 103.79 -47.67 -69.90
C GLN A 320 102.39 -48.14 -70.35
N ALA A 321 102.28 -48.93 -71.43
CA ALA A 321 100.98 -49.36 -71.94
C ALA A 321 100.29 -50.39 -71.02
N LYS A 322 101.05 -51.33 -70.45
CA LYS A 322 100.52 -52.30 -69.47
C LYS A 322 100.00 -51.63 -68.19
N GLN A 323 100.49 -50.45 -67.87
CA GLN A 323 100.10 -49.70 -66.68
C GLN A 323 98.72 -49.06 -66.83
N GLN A 324 98.35 -48.57 -68.03
CA GLN A 324 97.05 -47.95 -68.28
C GLN A 324 95.87 -48.95 -68.19
N GLN A 325 96.08 -50.21 -68.59
CA GLN A 325 95.07 -51.25 -68.52
C GLN A 325 94.68 -51.61 -67.07
N ALA A 326 95.67 -51.82 -66.19
CA ALA A 326 95.41 -52.15 -64.78
C ALA A 326 94.74 -50.99 -64.01
N THR A 327 95.03 -49.74 -64.39
CA THR A 327 94.39 -48.55 -63.81
C THR A 327 92.88 -48.52 -64.05
N ALA A 328 92.40 -49.00 -65.20
CA ALA A 328 90.97 -48.98 -65.50
C ALA A 328 90.17 -50.01 -64.67
N GLU A 329 90.71 -51.22 -64.47
CA GLU A 329 90.03 -52.30 -63.70
C GLU A 329 89.89 -51.97 -62.22
N ALA A 330 90.89 -51.29 -61.62
CA ALA A 330 90.78 -50.77 -60.26
C ALA A 330 89.66 -49.71 -60.10
N GLY A 331 89.40 -48.91 -61.14
CA GLY A 331 88.41 -47.82 -61.12
C GLY A 331 86.94 -48.26 -61.05
N LEU A 332 86.63 -49.53 -61.34
CA LEU A 332 85.29 -50.09 -61.20
C LEU A 332 85.02 -50.60 -59.78
N SER A 333 85.96 -51.33 -59.19
CA SER A 333 85.80 -51.91 -57.85
C SER A 333 85.53 -50.83 -56.80
N GLN A 334 86.24 -49.70 -56.92
CA GLN A 334 86.07 -48.53 -56.06
C GLN A 334 84.66 -47.92 -56.12
N ALA A 335 84.01 -47.95 -57.28
CA ALA A 335 82.70 -47.32 -57.49
C ALA A 335 81.54 -48.13 -56.89
N ASN A 336 81.68 -49.45 -56.76
CA ASN A 336 80.68 -50.30 -56.09
C ASN A 336 80.75 -50.17 -54.56
N SER A 337 81.95 -49.99 -53.99
CA SER A 337 82.10 -49.83 -52.53
C SER A 337 81.49 -48.51 -52.00
N ASP A 338 81.52 -47.44 -52.81
CA ASP A 338 80.88 -46.16 -52.45
C ASP A 338 79.34 -46.28 -52.33
N VAL A 339 78.70 -47.12 -53.14
CA VAL A 339 77.25 -47.37 -53.10
C VAL A 339 76.81 -47.95 -51.75
N GLU A 340 77.59 -48.87 -51.19
CA GLU A 340 77.28 -49.54 -49.92
C GLU A 340 77.39 -48.55 -48.75
N SER A 341 78.44 -47.72 -48.72
CA SER A 341 78.63 -46.68 -47.70
C SER A 341 77.50 -45.64 -47.66
N LYS A 342 76.93 -45.23 -48.80
CA LYS A 342 75.78 -44.29 -48.81
C LYS A 342 74.47 -44.92 -48.32
N GLN A 343 74.36 -46.25 -48.29
CA GLN A 343 73.17 -46.96 -47.80
C GLN A 343 73.10 -46.92 -46.26
N ASP A 344 74.23 -47.09 -45.58
CA ASP A 344 74.30 -47.02 -44.10
C ASP A 344 74.06 -45.60 -43.57
N ALA A 345 74.63 -44.59 -44.23
CA ALA A 345 74.46 -43.18 -43.86
C ALA A 345 72.99 -42.71 -43.91
N LEU A 346 72.19 -43.27 -44.82
CA LEU A 346 70.74 -43.03 -44.88
C LEU A 346 70.02 -43.61 -43.66
N THR A 347 70.36 -44.84 -43.27
CA THR A 347 69.72 -45.57 -42.16
C THR A 347 69.93 -44.86 -40.81
N GLY A 348 71.11 -44.27 -40.61
CA GLY A 348 71.38 -43.43 -39.43
C GLY A 348 70.50 -42.18 -39.35
N ALA A 349 70.36 -41.45 -40.47
CA ALA A 349 69.52 -40.25 -40.54
C ALA A 349 68.03 -40.55 -40.34
N GLU A 350 67.54 -41.68 -40.85
CA GLU A 350 66.15 -42.12 -40.67
C GLU A 350 65.84 -42.45 -39.19
N SER A 351 66.83 -42.94 -38.42
CA SER A 351 66.67 -43.24 -37.00
C SER A 351 66.57 -41.99 -36.12
N GLU A 352 67.36 -40.94 -36.40
CA GLU A 352 67.29 -39.69 -35.62
C GLU A 352 66.01 -38.89 -35.93
N LEU A 353 65.53 -38.92 -37.17
CA LEU A 353 64.23 -38.35 -37.54
C LEU A 353 63.09 -38.93 -36.67
N GLU A 354 63.07 -40.25 -36.47
CA GLU A 354 62.04 -40.92 -35.69
C GLU A 354 62.10 -40.51 -34.20
N ALA A 355 63.29 -40.32 -33.64
CA ALA A 355 63.45 -39.80 -32.28
C ALA A 355 62.89 -38.37 -32.11
N LYS A 356 63.05 -37.49 -33.11
CA LYS A 356 62.43 -36.14 -33.09
C LYS A 356 60.91 -36.20 -33.21
N LYS A 357 60.36 -37.14 -34.00
CA LYS A 357 58.91 -37.36 -34.12
C LYS A 357 58.29 -37.82 -32.79
N GLN A 358 58.97 -38.66 -32.02
CA GLN A 358 58.53 -39.05 -30.68
C GLN A 358 58.53 -37.87 -29.68
N THR A 359 59.39 -36.86 -29.86
CA THR A 359 59.38 -35.66 -29.00
C THR A 359 58.18 -34.75 -29.28
N VAL A 360 57.71 -34.67 -30.53
CA VAL A 360 56.44 -34.00 -30.87
C VAL A 360 55.26 -34.69 -30.20
N ALA A 361 55.17 -36.03 -30.32
CA ALA A 361 54.09 -36.80 -29.71
C ALA A 361 54.03 -36.68 -28.17
N ALA A 362 55.17 -36.46 -27.51
CA ALA A 362 55.22 -36.16 -26.08
C ALA A 362 54.63 -34.77 -25.76
N ALA A 363 55.03 -33.73 -26.50
CA ALA A 363 54.51 -32.38 -26.32
C ALA A 363 52.99 -32.27 -26.61
N GLU A 364 52.49 -32.96 -27.64
CA GLU A 364 51.06 -33.00 -27.97
C GLU A 364 50.21 -33.67 -26.87
N LYS A 365 50.80 -34.63 -26.15
CA LYS A 365 50.19 -35.25 -24.97
C LYS A 365 50.12 -34.28 -23.78
N ASP A 366 51.11 -33.41 -23.61
CA ASP A 366 51.11 -32.38 -22.56
C ASP A 366 50.09 -31.27 -22.84
N VAL A 367 49.88 -30.88 -24.11
CA VAL A 367 48.75 -30.02 -24.52
C VAL A 367 47.42 -30.67 -24.12
N THR A 368 47.23 -31.96 -24.43
CA THR A 368 46.01 -32.70 -24.08
C THR A 368 45.79 -32.74 -22.56
N ALA A 369 46.84 -32.90 -21.76
CA ALA A 369 46.78 -32.89 -20.30
C ALA A 369 46.53 -31.48 -19.71
N ALA A 370 47.00 -30.42 -20.37
CA ALA A 370 46.69 -29.04 -20.01
C ALA A 370 45.22 -28.70 -20.34
N GLN A 371 44.76 -29.07 -21.55
CA GLN A 371 43.38 -28.84 -21.98
C GLN A 371 42.37 -29.54 -21.07
N THR A 372 42.64 -30.79 -20.69
CA THR A 372 41.80 -31.54 -19.73
C THR A 372 41.62 -30.78 -18.39
N LYS A 373 42.63 -30.03 -17.93
CA LYS A 373 42.56 -29.22 -16.71
C LYS A 373 41.81 -27.90 -16.93
N ALA A 374 41.92 -27.30 -18.11
CA ALA A 374 41.12 -26.14 -18.51
C ALA A 374 39.62 -26.50 -18.59
N ASP A 375 39.28 -27.63 -19.21
CA ASP A 375 37.92 -28.13 -19.33
C ASP A 375 37.31 -28.45 -17.95
N ALA A 376 38.11 -29.06 -17.05
CA ALA A 376 37.72 -29.28 -15.65
C ALA A 376 37.42 -27.96 -14.92
N ALA A 377 38.30 -26.96 -15.00
CA ALA A 377 38.09 -25.64 -14.40
C ALA A 377 36.89 -24.89 -15.03
N GLN A 378 36.60 -25.09 -16.31
CA GLN A 378 35.42 -24.55 -16.98
C GLN A 378 34.13 -25.23 -16.49
N SER A 379 34.19 -26.52 -16.15
CA SER A 379 33.09 -27.26 -15.53
C SER A 379 32.85 -26.81 -14.07
N GLU A 380 33.91 -26.61 -13.28
CA GLU A 380 33.84 -26.03 -11.93
C GLU A 380 33.19 -24.63 -11.95
N LEU A 381 33.59 -23.75 -12.88
CA LEU A 381 32.97 -22.43 -13.05
C LEU A 381 31.49 -22.51 -13.42
N THR A 382 31.09 -23.52 -14.20
CA THR A 382 29.69 -23.73 -14.57
C THR A 382 28.87 -24.18 -13.36
N SER A 383 29.39 -25.14 -12.58
CA SER A 383 28.79 -25.62 -11.33
C SER A 383 28.67 -24.50 -10.28
N ALA A 384 29.72 -23.69 -10.12
CA ALA A 384 29.70 -22.54 -9.20
C ALA A 384 28.63 -21.50 -9.60
N LYS A 385 28.48 -21.21 -10.90
CA LYS A 385 27.43 -20.31 -11.40
C LYS A 385 26.03 -20.86 -11.12
N GLN A 386 25.82 -22.16 -11.30
CA GLN A 386 24.54 -22.82 -11.00
C GLN A 386 24.23 -22.80 -9.50
N ALA A 387 25.22 -23.06 -8.64
CA ALA A 387 25.06 -22.96 -7.18
C ALA A 387 24.70 -21.52 -6.75
N HIS A 388 25.39 -20.51 -7.27
CA HIS A 388 25.05 -19.10 -7.01
C HIS A 388 23.63 -18.73 -7.47
N ALA A 389 23.19 -19.21 -8.63
CA ALA A 389 21.81 -19.02 -9.08
C ALA A 389 20.79 -19.71 -8.16
N ALA A 390 21.09 -20.90 -7.64
CA ALA A 390 20.23 -21.61 -6.70
C ALA A 390 20.12 -20.89 -5.34
N GLU A 391 21.22 -20.33 -4.81
CA GLU A 391 21.16 -19.51 -3.59
C GLU A 391 20.39 -18.20 -3.81
N LEU A 392 20.49 -17.58 -4.99
CA LEU A 392 19.67 -16.40 -5.33
C LEU A 392 18.17 -16.69 -5.31
N GLU A 393 17.72 -17.84 -5.81
CA GLU A 393 16.31 -18.22 -5.73
C GLU A 393 15.86 -18.52 -4.29
N LYS A 394 16.74 -19.08 -3.44
CA LYS A 394 16.47 -19.23 -2.00
C LYS A 394 16.35 -17.88 -1.28
N ALA A 395 17.22 -16.91 -1.59
CA ALA A 395 17.14 -15.56 -1.05
C ALA A 395 15.84 -14.84 -1.48
N LYS A 396 15.43 -14.97 -2.76
CA LYS A 396 14.13 -14.48 -3.23
C LYS A 396 12.95 -15.14 -2.51
N ALA A 397 13.03 -16.44 -2.21
CA ALA A 397 12.00 -17.14 -1.45
C ALA A 397 11.91 -16.65 0.01
N ALA A 398 13.06 -16.44 0.66
CA ALA A 398 13.11 -15.85 2.01
C ALA A 398 12.58 -14.40 2.04
N GLN A 399 12.88 -13.58 1.02
CA GLN A 399 12.32 -12.24 0.87
C GLN A 399 10.78 -12.27 0.79
N LYS A 400 10.21 -13.19 0.02
CA LYS A 400 8.74 -13.37 -0.02
C LYS A 400 8.15 -13.74 1.33
N GLN A 401 8.86 -14.51 2.17
CA GLN A 401 8.42 -14.81 3.53
C GLN A 401 8.47 -13.58 4.44
N VAL A 402 9.49 -12.71 4.30
CA VAL A 402 9.53 -11.40 4.99
C VAL A 402 8.33 -10.54 4.61
N ASP A 403 8.00 -10.47 3.32
CA ASP A 403 6.91 -9.64 2.82
C ASP A 403 5.53 -10.21 3.26
N GLN A 404 5.39 -11.54 3.27
CA GLN A 404 4.22 -12.21 3.84
C GLN A 404 4.08 -11.93 5.35
N ALA A 405 5.16 -12.07 6.13
CA ALA A 405 5.13 -11.82 7.58
C ALA A 405 4.74 -10.37 7.92
N LYS A 406 5.18 -9.39 7.10
CA LYS A 406 4.75 -7.99 7.20
C LYS A 406 3.25 -7.83 6.94
N ALA A 407 2.73 -8.44 5.86
CA ALA A 407 1.31 -8.39 5.54
C ALA A 407 0.43 -9.05 6.62
N GLU A 408 0.89 -10.16 7.21
CA GLU A 408 0.22 -10.83 8.32
C GLU A 408 0.22 -9.96 9.60
N LYS A 409 1.29 -9.21 9.88
CA LYS A 409 1.29 -8.23 10.98
C LYS A 409 0.30 -7.09 10.71
N GLU A 410 0.27 -6.54 9.50
CA GLU A 410 -0.65 -5.44 9.16
C GLU A 410 -2.12 -5.86 9.31
N GLN A 411 -2.46 -7.12 9.03
CA GLN A 411 -3.79 -7.67 9.34
C GLN A 411 -4.05 -7.77 10.86
N ALA A 412 -3.05 -8.19 11.64
CA ALA A 412 -3.15 -8.23 13.11
C ALA A 412 -3.29 -6.82 13.72
N ASP A 413 -2.60 -5.82 13.18
CA ASP A 413 -2.71 -4.42 13.61
C ASP A 413 -4.13 -3.88 13.37
N LYS A 414 -4.72 -4.13 12.19
CA LYS A 414 -6.11 -3.75 11.86
C LYS A 414 -7.14 -4.48 12.74
N ALA A 415 -6.88 -5.75 13.08
CA ALA A 415 -7.71 -6.49 14.02
C ALA A 415 -7.63 -5.90 15.44
N LEU A 416 -6.45 -5.44 15.86
CA LEU A 416 -6.25 -4.76 17.14
C LEU A 416 -6.98 -3.41 17.21
N GLU A 417 -6.90 -2.57 16.18
CA GLU A 417 -7.68 -1.31 16.13
C GLU A 417 -9.19 -1.59 16.19
N THR A 418 -9.65 -2.59 15.44
CA THR A 418 -11.05 -3.04 15.47
C THR A 418 -11.46 -3.54 16.85
N ALA A 419 -10.59 -4.28 17.56
CA ALA A 419 -10.84 -4.73 18.92
C ALA A 419 -10.93 -3.54 19.90
N LYS A 420 -10.03 -2.56 19.78
CA LYS A 420 -10.01 -1.35 20.63
C LYS A 420 -11.24 -0.47 20.42
N ALA A 421 -11.68 -0.26 19.18
CA ALA A 421 -12.92 0.44 18.87
C ALA A 421 -14.15 -0.29 19.45
N ASN A 422 -14.21 -1.63 19.32
CA ASN A 422 -15.27 -2.43 19.91
C ASN A 422 -15.27 -2.41 21.45
N GLN A 423 -14.10 -2.34 22.08
CA GLN A 423 -13.99 -2.16 23.53
C GLN A 423 -14.54 -0.79 23.95
N ALA A 424 -14.09 0.30 23.33
CA ALA A 424 -14.55 1.65 23.66
C ALA A 424 -16.08 1.80 23.51
N ALA A 425 -16.68 1.20 22.48
CA ALA A 425 -18.14 1.17 22.30
C ALA A 425 -18.85 0.35 23.40
N ALA A 426 -18.27 -0.76 23.85
CA ALA A 426 -18.82 -1.56 24.94
C ALA A 426 -18.67 -0.87 26.31
N ASP A 427 -17.55 -0.20 26.56
CA ASP A 427 -17.29 0.60 27.76
C ASP A 427 -18.28 1.79 27.84
N GLN A 428 -18.55 2.48 26.71
CA GLN A 428 -19.59 3.51 26.65
C GLN A 428 -20.99 2.94 26.94
N ALA A 429 -21.33 1.77 26.38
CA ALA A 429 -22.60 1.12 26.67
C ALA A 429 -22.77 0.75 28.16
N VAL A 430 -21.69 0.47 28.88
CA VAL A 430 -21.71 0.30 30.36
C VAL A 430 -22.04 1.63 31.05
N VAL A 431 -21.46 2.75 30.62
CA VAL A 431 -21.76 4.09 31.17
C VAL A 431 -23.22 4.46 30.94
N ASP A 432 -23.75 4.22 29.75
CA ASP A 432 -25.13 4.51 29.40
C ASP A 432 -26.13 3.63 30.19
N ALA A 433 -25.84 2.32 30.31
CA ALA A 433 -26.63 1.40 31.12
C ALA A 433 -26.56 1.72 32.62
N GLN A 434 -25.42 2.20 33.13
CA GLN A 434 -25.26 2.66 34.52
C GLN A 434 -26.15 3.87 34.77
N LYS A 435 -26.14 4.87 33.87
CA LYS A 435 -27.02 6.04 33.96
C LYS A 435 -28.51 5.65 33.89
N ALA A 436 -28.88 4.67 33.07
CA ALA A 436 -30.23 4.15 33.00
C ALA A 436 -30.64 3.44 34.30
N TYR A 437 -29.76 2.62 34.88
CA TYR A 437 -29.95 1.99 36.18
C TYR A 437 -30.13 3.03 37.30
N ASP A 438 -29.27 4.04 37.38
CA ASP A 438 -29.33 5.09 38.41
C ASP A 438 -30.63 5.93 38.28
N THR A 439 -31.06 6.21 37.04
CA THR A 439 -32.34 6.88 36.74
C THR A 439 -33.53 6.03 37.20
N CYS A 440 -33.53 4.73 36.87
CA CYS A 440 -34.57 3.81 37.32
C CYS A 440 -34.55 3.66 38.85
N LYS A 441 -33.38 3.67 39.49
CA LYS A 441 -33.24 3.58 40.94
C LYS A 441 -33.86 4.80 41.61
N ALA A 442 -33.56 6.01 41.15
CA ALA A 442 -34.17 7.23 41.67
C ALA A 442 -35.70 7.23 41.47
N ALA A 443 -36.20 6.70 40.34
CA ALA A 443 -37.63 6.52 40.11
C ALA A 443 -38.27 5.50 41.07
N THR A 444 -37.59 4.38 41.37
CA THR A 444 -38.04 3.40 42.37
C THR A 444 -37.98 3.98 43.78
N ASP A 445 -36.93 4.70 44.16
CA ASP A 445 -36.83 5.35 45.48
C ASP A 445 -37.98 6.36 45.68
N LYS A 446 -38.35 7.12 44.62
CA LYS A 446 -39.52 8.00 44.61
C LYS A 446 -40.84 7.22 44.71
N ALA A 447 -40.98 6.11 43.97
CA ALA A 447 -42.15 5.25 44.06
C ALA A 447 -42.31 4.64 45.45
N THR A 448 -41.23 4.15 46.08
CA THR A 448 -41.25 3.65 47.47
C THR A 448 -41.65 4.73 48.46
N THR A 449 -41.22 5.98 48.25
CA THR A 449 -41.63 7.13 49.08
C THR A 449 -43.14 7.40 48.92
N ALA A 450 -43.65 7.40 47.69
CA ALA A 450 -45.06 7.61 47.40
C ALA A 450 -45.95 6.46 47.89
N GLU A 451 -45.50 5.20 47.77
CA GLU A 451 -46.17 4.03 48.34
C GLU A 451 -46.27 4.12 49.88
N ALA A 452 -45.19 4.55 50.55
CA ALA A 452 -45.20 4.80 51.99
C ALA A 452 -46.13 5.95 52.41
N GLN A 453 -46.37 6.93 51.53
CA GLN A 453 -47.38 7.98 51.71
C GLN A 453 -48.81 7.51 51.42
N SER A 454 -49.00 6.33 50.84
CA SER A 454 -50.33 5.75 50.56
C SER A 454 -51.24 6.71 49.77
N VAL A 455 -52.49 6.95 50.20
CA VAL A 455 -53.43 7.86 49.50
C VAL A 455 -52.95 9.30 49.44
N ILE A 456 -52.08 9.77 50.35
CA ILE A 456 -51.48 11.11 50.26
C ILE A 456 -50.69 11.23 48.96
N GLY A 457 -49.93 10.20 48.59
CA GLY A 457 -49.19 10.16 47.33
C GLY A 457 -50.12 10.10 46.11
N PHE A 458 -51.28 9.44 46.24
CA PHE A 458 -52.34 9.47 45.21
C PHE A 458 -52.92 10.88 45.03
N TYR A 459 -53.29 11.56 46.11
CA TYR A 459 -53.82 12.93 46.05
C TYR A 459 -52.80 13.91 45.46
N GLN A 460 -51.52 13.79 45.84
CA GLN A 460 -50.42 14.53 45.20
C GLN A 460 -50.26 14.19 43.71
N PHE A 461 -50.43 12.92 43.31
CA PHE A 461 -50.35 12.48 41.92
C PHE A 461 -51.45 13.09 41.03
N ILE A 462 -52.68 13.24 41.55
CA ILE A 462 -53.78 13.91 40.83
C ILE A 462 -53.81 15.44 41.01
N GLY A 463 -52.87 16.01 41.78
CA GLY A 463 -52.77 17.45 42.06
C GLY A 463 -53.66 17.97 43.21
N ALA A 464 -54.44 17.10 43.86
CA ALA A 464 -55.29 17.40 45.01
C ALA A 464 -54.47 17.56 46.31
N ASN A 465 -53.55 18.52 46.33
CA ASN A 465 -52.64 18.73 47.46
C ASN A 465 -53.36 19.10 48.76
N ASP A 466 -54.55 19.69 48.68
CA ASP A 466 -55.34 20.05 49.87
C ASP A 466 -55.97 18.82 50.54
N ALA A 467 -56.43 17.82 49.79
CA ALA A 467 -56.80 16.51 50.33
C ALA A 467 -55.62 15.80 51.04
N ALA A 468 -54.42 15.89 50.47
CA ALA A 468 -53.20 15.42 51.13
C ALA A 468 -52.89 16.21 52.43
N ASN A 469 -53.06 17.54 52.41
CA ASN A 469 -52.88 18.40 53.58
C ASN A 469 -53.92 18.16 54.69
N ILE A 470 -55.16 17.81 54.32
CA ILE A 470 -56.21 17.41 55.26
C ILE A 470 -55.74 16.19 56.05
N ILE A 471 -55.30 15.12 55.37
CA ILE A 471 -54.81 13.91 56.05
C ILE A 471 -53.62 14.23 56.96
N TYR A 472 -52.65 15.03 56.50
CA TYR A 472 -51.52 15.44 57.35
C TYR A 472 -51.99 16.17 58.63
N ARG A 473 -52.83 17.21 58.48
CA ARG A 473 -53.35 18.01 59.61
C ARG A 473 -54.24 17.20 60.56
N GLN A 474 -54.95 16.21 60.05
CA GLN A 474 -55.78 15.32 60.85
C GLN A 474 -54.95 14.22 61.52
N SER A 475 -53.84 13.76 60.92
CA SER A 475 -52.99 12.72 61.51
C SER A 475 -52.31 13.12 62.83
N ASP A 476 -52.11 14.42 63.07
CA ASP A 476 -51.64 14.94 64.38
C ASP A 476 -52.72 14.88 65.48
N LYS A 477 -53.99 14.76 65.11
CA LYS A 477 -55.17 14.81 66.00
C LYS A 477 -55.89 13.46 66.13
N ASN A 478 -55.85 12.67 65.07
CA ASN A 478 -56.50 11.37 64.94
C ASN A 478 -55.50 10.23 65.15
N PRO A 479 -55.96 9.01 65.42
CA PRO A 479 -55.10 7.83 65.44
C PRO A 479 -54.73 7.34 64.02
N THR A 480 -54.46 8.23 63.07
CA THR A 480 -54.08 7.87 61.69
C THR A 480 -52.59 7.52 61.61
N THR A 481 -52.27 6.42 60.95
CA THR A 481 -50.91 5.87 60.79
C THR A 481 -50.63 5.71 59.30
N ILE A 482 -50.02 6.73 58.70
CA ILE A 482 -49.73 6.76 57.26
C ILE A 482 -48.85 5.56 56.86
N GLY A 483 -49.30 4.83 55.84
CA GLY A 483 -48.62 3.62 55.34
C GLY A 483 -49.02 2.31 56.02
N ASP A 484 -49.85 2.33 57.08
CA ASP A 484 -50.46 1.10 57.62
C ASP A 484 -51.53 0.59 56.63
N LYS A 485 -51.40 -0.68 56.21
CA LYS A 485 -52.29 -1.31 55.21
C LYS A 485 -53.75 -1.42 55.64
N LYS A 486 -54.04 -1.28 56.93
CA LYS A 486 -55.38 -1.38 57.52
C LYS A 486 -56.00 -0.03 57.88
N ASP A 487 -55.24 1.05 57.78
CA ASP A 487 -55.69 2.43 58.00
C ASP A 487 -56.74 2.87 56.97
N GLY A 488 -57.62 3.81 57.32
CA GLY A 488 -58.55 4.45 56.38
C GLY A 488 -57.86 5.07 55.16
N THR A 489 -56.64 5.57 55.36
CA THR A 489 -55.75 6.16 54.36
C THR A 489 -54.90 5.11 53.60
N SER A 490 -55.15 3.81 53.79
CA SER A 490 -54.45 2.75 53.04
C SER A 490 -54.96 2.67 51.60
N LEU A 491 -54.06 2.38 50.65
CA LEU A 491 -54.45 2.21 49.25
C LEU A 491 -55.44 1.05 49.06
N ASP A 492 -55.30 -0.03 49.82
CA ASP A 492 -56.20 -1.19 49.74
C ASP A 492 -57.62 -0.83 50.19
N ASN A 493 -57.77 -0.07 51.29
CA ASN A 493 -59.06 0.37 51.78
C ASN A 493 -59.69 1.50 50.93
N ALA A 494 -58.87 2.41 50.40
CA ALA A 494 -59.31 3.43 49.45
C ALA A 494 -59.88 2.79 48.17
N LYS A 495 -59.22 1.74 47.64
CA LYS A 495 -59.72 0.97 46.50
C LYS A 495 -61.06 0.29 46.80
N LEU A 496 -61.23 -0.28 47.99
CA LEU A 496 -62.50 -0.86 48.44
C LEU A 496 -63.63 0.18 48.55
N SER A 497 -63.30 1.44 48.84
CA SER A 497 -64.27 2.52 49.05
C SER A 497 -65.04 2.90 47.77
N PHE A 498 -64.43 2.76 46.59
CA PHE A 498 -65.11 3.01 45.31
C PHE A 498 -66.35 2.13 45.07
N ASN A 499 -66.33 0.88 45.52
CA ASN A 499 -67.51 0.02 45.42
C ASN A 499 -68.62 0.43 46.39
N LYS A 500 -68.27 0.97 47.57
CA LYS A 500 -69.26 1.47 48.54
C LYS A 500 -69.90 2.78 48.09
N LEU A 501 -69.14 3.66 47.44
CA LEU A 501 -69.67 4.82 46.73
C LEU A 501 -70.68 4.42 45.64
N ARG A 502 -70.41 3.33 44.89
CA ARG A 502 -71.38 2.78 43.90
C ARG A 502 -72.66 2.30 44.58
N GLU A 503 -72.56 1.52 45.66
CA GLU A 503 -73.74 1.01 46.39
C GLU A 503 -74.68 2.14 46.86
N ILE A 504 -74.13 3.28 47.29
CA ILE A 504 -74.91 4.49 47.65
C ILE A 504 -75.60 5.09 46.42
N ASN A 505 -74.89 5.26 45.30
CA ASN A 505 -75.47 5.81 44.07
C ASN A 505 -76.52 4.87 43.44
N GLU A 506 -76.31 3.56 43.47
CA GLU A 506 -77.27 2.54 43.05
C GLU A 506 -78.57 2.64 43.85
N TYR A 507 -78.48 2.77 45.18
CA TYR A 507 -79.65 2.96 46.03
C TYR A 507 -80.36 4.29 45.71
N ARG A 508 -79.63 5.40 45.64
CA ARG A 508 -80.19 6.73 45.32
C ARG A 508 -80.91 6.74 43.97
N ALA A 509 -80.30 6.14 42.94
CA ALA A 509 -80.93 5.98 41.63
C ALA A 509 -82.21 5.12 41.70
N SER A 510 -82.22 4.05 42.50
CA SER A 510 -83.41 3.20 42.69
C SER A 510 -84.63 3.93 43.28
N VAL A 511 -84.39 4.99 44.05
CA VAL A 511 -85.45 5.84 44.65
C VAL A 511 -85.70 7.16 43.90
N GLY A 512 -85.09 7.33 42.71
CA GLY A 512 -85.32 8.48 41.83
C GLY A 512 -84.56 9.75 42.22
N LEU A 513 -83.42 9.63 42.91
CA LEU A 513 -82.51 10.72 43.23
C LEU A 513 -81.30 10.75 42.28
N SER A 514 -80.62 11.89 42.20
CA SER A 514 -79.38 12.02 41.44
C SER A 514 -78.20 11.30 42.10
N GLU A 515 -77.33 10.74 41.26
CA GLU A 515 -76.01 10.27 41.66
C GLU A 515 -75.19 11.41 42.30
N LEU A 516 -74.43 11.06 43.32
CA LEU A 516 -73.46 11.93 43.97
C LEU A 516 -72.10 11.83 43.25
N ARG A 517 -71.43 12.96 43.11
CA ARG A 517 -70.03 13.06 42.69
C ARG A 517 -69.09 12.81 43.85
N VAL A 518 -67.81 12.55 43.54
CA VAL A 518 -66.77 12.30 44.55
C VAL A 518 -65.75 13.44 44.51
N THR A 519 -65.33 13.90 45.67
CA THR A 519 -64.24 14.88 45.83
C THR A 519 -63.05 14.25 46.56
N ALA A 520 -61.85 14.76 46.32
CA ALA A 520 -60.66 14.25 46.98
C ALA A 520 -60.62 14.67 48.46
N GLU A 521 -61.09 15.87 48.80
CA GLU A 521 -61.14 16.34 50.20
C GLU A 521 -62.14 15.56 51.04
N GLN A 522 -63.38 15.30 50.58
CA GLN A 522 -64.33 14.50 51.35
C GLN A 522 -63.88 13.04 51.47
N MET A 523 -63.21 12.48 50.45
CA MET A 523 -62.57 11.17 50.58
C MET A 523 -61.48 11.18 51.67
N ALA A 524 -60.62 12.20 51.69
CA ALA A 524 -59.59 12.36 52.70
C ALA A 524 -60.15 12.54 54.13
N ILE A 525 -61.29 13.23 54.28
CA ILE A 525 -62.01 13.39 55.54
C ILE A 525 -62.59 12.05 55.99
N ALA A 526 -63.41 11.39 55.17
CA ALA A 526 -64.03 10.10 55.48
C ALA A 526 -62.98 9.02 55.86
N GLN A 527 -61.86 8.98 55.13
CA GLN A 527 -60.73 8.09 55.43
C GLN A 527 -60.10 8.42 56.79
N SER A 528 -59.94 9.70 57.12
CA SER A 528 -59.37 10.13 58.39
C SER A 528 -60.34 9.89 59.57
N ASP A 529 -61.65 10.08 59.38
CA ASP A 529 -62.66 9.78 60.39
C ASP A 529 -62.81 8.27 60.62
N SER A 530 -62.82 7.43 59.57
CA SER A 530 -62.87 5.97 59.75
C SER A 530 -61.75 5.43 60.67
N ASN A 531 -60.59 6.11 60.74
CA ASN A 531 -59.54 5.84 61.73
C ASN A 531 -59.89 6.31 63.14
N TYR A 532 -60.44 7.51 63.28
CA TYR A 532 -60.91 8.06 64.55
C TYR A 532 -62.02 7.17 65.16
N SER A 533 -62.99 6.79 64.34
CA SER A 533 -64.13 5.95 64.71
C SER A 533 -63.75 4.50 65.07
N ASP A 534 -62.74 3.90 64.42
CA ASP A 534 -62.14 2.59 64.83
C ASP A 534 -61.57 2.62 66.26
N LYS A 535 -61.10 3.77 66.75
CA LYS A 535 -60.54 3.89 68.11
C LYS A 535 -61.56 4.38 69.15
N THR A 536 -62.53 5.19 68.76
CA THR A 536 -63.40 5.93 69.70
C THR A 536 -64.84 5.42 69.75
N LEU A 537 -65.28 4.63 68.78
CA LEU A 537 -66.68 4.21 68.61
C LEU A 537 -67.63 5.42 68.51
N GLY A 538 -67.25 6.42 67.71
CA GLY A 538 -68.05 7.61 67.46
C GLY A 538 -67.52 8.41 66.27
N HIS A 539 -68.26 9.43 65.91
CA HIS A 539 -67.97 10.38 64.85
C HIS A 539 -66.90 11.39 65.27
N SER A 540 -66.17 11.94 64.30
CA SER A 540 -65.22 13.03 64.53
C SER A 540 -65.87 14.42 64.40
N ASP A 541 -65.14 15.47 64.80
CA ASP A 541 -65.55 16.85 64.53
C ASP A 541 -65.16 17.35 63.10
N TYR A 542 -64.82 16.45 62.16
CA TYR A 542 -64.40 16.83 60.79
C TYR A 542 -65.54 16.85 59.78
N ALA A 543 -66.59 16.08 60.06
CA ALA A 543 -67.78 15.94 59.23
C ALA A 543 -68.85 17.00 59.57
N ILE A 544 -69.77 17.23 58.64
CA ILE A 544 -71.00 18.02 58.89
C ILE A 544 -72.26 17.15 58.73
N CYS A 545 -72.22 16.16 57.82
CA CYS A 545 -73.32 15.25 57.54
C CYS A 545 -72.75 13.91 57.09
N GLU A 546 -72.86 12.91 57.97
CA GLU A 546 -72.10 11.67 57.90
C GLU A 546 -72.95 10.45 58.28
N ASN A 547 -72.56 9.29 57.76
CA ASN A 547 -73.02 8.00 58.24
C ASN A 547 -71.83 7.15 58.68
N ALA A 548 -71.93 6.49 59.84
CA ALA A 548 -70.92 5.54 60.31
C ALA A 548 -71.51 4.14 60.48
N ALA A 549 -70.69 3.10 60.29
CA ALA A 549 -71.04 1.71 60.58
C ALA A 549 -69.82 0.91 61.05
N TRP A 550 -70.05 -0.02 61.97
CA TRP A 550 -69.04 -0.92 62.52
C TRP A 550 -69.40 -2.38 62.19
N ASN A 551 -68.64 -2.99 61.29
CA ASN A 551 -69.06 -4.19 60.55
C ASN A 551 -68.09 -5.37 60.70
N PHE A 552 -68.65 -6.58 60.57
CA PHE A 552 -67.86 -7.82 60.47
C PHE A 552 -67.37 -8.12 59.05
N SER A 553 -67.97 -7.53 58.00
CA SER A 553 -67.57 -7.77 56.60
C SER A 553 -67.88 -6.59 55.68
N THR A 554 -67.22 -6.58 54.51
CA THR A 554 -67.46 -5.65 53.40
C THR A 554 -68.50 -6.15 52.38
N LYS A 555 -69.11 -7.32 52.59
CA LYS A 555 -69.93 -8.01 51.58
C LYS A 555 -71.38 -7.53 51.48
N GLU A 556 -71.88 -6.90 52.53
CA GLU A 556 -73.25 -6.38 52.58
C GLU A 556 -73.31 -5.03 51.84
N ASN A 557 -74.44 -4.77 51.17
CA ASN A 557 -74.68 -3.47 50.54
C ASN A 557 -74.87 -2.42 51.64
N ILE A 558 -73.97 -1.44 51.71
CA ILE A 558 -73.94 -0.51 52.84
C ILE A 558 -75.12 0.47 52.83
N ALA A 559 -75.64 0.81 51.65
CA ALA A 559 -76.82 1.66 51.53
C ALA A 559 -78.01 0.99 52.22
N HIS A 560 -78.28 -0.28 51.90
CA HIS A 560 -79.37 -1.03 52.53
C HIS A 560 -79.19 -1.22 54.04
N GLN A 561 -77.96 -1.43 54.52
CA GLN A 561 -77.69 -1.54 55.96
C GLN A 561 -78.05 -0.25 56.72
N TRP A 562 -77.74 0.91 56.16
CA TRP A 562 -78.09 2.21 56.75
C TRP A 562 -79.56 2.58 56.55
N VAL A 563 -80.19 2.11 55.48
CA VAL A 563 -81.55 2.52 55.08
C VAL A 563 -82.64 1.65 55.67
N ASP A 564 -82.55 0.32 55.56
CA ASP A 564 -83.75 -0.52 55.52
C ASP A 564 -84.52 -0.52 56.87
N ASP A 565 -83.80 -0.62 57.99
CA ASP A 565 -84.40 -0.56 59.35
C ASP A 565 -84.86 0.87 59.70
N GLU A 566 -84.03 1.89 59.42
CA GLU A 566 -84.33 3.30 59.70
C GLU A 566 -85.53 3.80 58.88
N LYS A 567 -85.65 3.37 57.62
CA LYS A 567 -86.82 3.63 56.80
C LYS A 567 -88.08 2.99 57.40
N GLY A 568 -87.97 1.79 57.97
CA GLY A 568 -89.09 1.17 58.68
C GLY A 568 -89.59 2.03 59.86
N ILE A 569 -88.66 2.56 60.65
CA ILE A 569 -88.96 3.49 61.76
C ILE A 569 -89.58 4.80 61.23
N PHE A 570 -89.01 5.36 60.15
CA PHE A 570 -89.54 6.55 59.47
C PHE A 570 -90.98 6.34 58.99
N ASP A 571 -91.25 5.25 58.27
CA ASP A 571 -92.56 4.96 57.67
C ASP A 571 -93.63 4.76 58.77
N GLU A 572 -93.27 4.10 59.88
CA GLU A 572 -94.17 3.93 61.02
C GLU A 572 -94.47 5.26 61.72
N ALA A 573 -93.46 6.13 61.89
CA ALA A 573 -93.64 7.46 62.46
C ALA A 573 -94.47 8.38 61.55
N ALA A 574 -94.23 8.36 60.24
CA ALA A 574 -95.02 9.10 59.24
C ALA A 574 -96.50 8.64 59.23
N ALA A 575 -96.74 7.34 59.35
CA ALA A 575 -98.09 6.79 59.47
C ALA A 575 -98.79 7.23 60.77
N LYS A 576 -98.09 7.20 61.92
CA LYS A 576 -98.62 7.68 63.22
C LYS A 576 -98.88 9.19 63.23
N ALA A 577 -98.04 9.98 62.56
CA ALA A 577 -98.21 11.41 62.36
C ALA A 577 -99.33 11.76 61.35
N GLY A 578 -99.94 10.77 60.68
CA GLY A 578 -101.04 10.97 59.73
C GLY A 578 -100.61 11.41 58.32
N LEU A 579 -99.30 11.34 58.02
CA LEU A 579 -98.72 11.74 56.73
C LEU A 579 -98.83 10.64 55.66
N GLY A 580 -98.98 9.38 56.09
CA GLY A 580 -99.11 8.23 55.20
C GLY A 580 -97.76 7.74 54.65
N ASN A 581 -97.79 7.14 53.47
CA ASN A 581 -96.58 6.63 52.81
C ASN A 581 -95.85 7.77 52.08
N VAL A 582 -94.64 8.09 52.53
CA VAL A 582 -93.78 9.14 51.97
C VAL A 582 -92.80 8.50 50.98
N ALA A 583 -92.66 9.07 49.78
CA ALA A 583 -91.65 8.60 48.83
C ALA A 583 -90.24 8.96 49.33
N PRO A 584 -89.21 8.11 49.16
CA PRO A 584 -87.91 8.33 49.82
C PRO A 584 -87.25 9.67 49.47
N LYS A 585 -87.36 10.11 48.22
CA LYS A 585 -86.87 11.42 47.77
C LYS A 585 -87.48 12.63 48.50
N ASP A 586 -88.66 12.47 49.10
CA ASP A 586 -89.40 13.51 49.82
C ASP A 586 -89.24 13.37 51.36
N ALA A 587 -88.56 12.31 51.82
CA ALA A 587 -88.45 11.98 53.25
C ALA A 587 -87.67 13.04 54.04
N TRP A 588 -86.60 13.60 53.46
CA TRP A 588 -85.81 14.68 54.06
C TRP A 588 -86.66 15.90 54.40
N ASP A 589 -87.31 16.49 53.39
CA ASP A 589 -88.12 17.70 53.57
C ASP A 589 -89.35 17.43 54.46
N THR A 590 -89.93 16.23 54.36
CA THR A 590 -91.06 15.79 55.20
C THR A 590 -90.65 15.67 56.67
N PHE A 591 -89.48 15.08 56.97
CA PHE A 591 -88.96 15.01 58.33
C PHE A 591 -88.75 16.40 58.93
N TRP A 592 -88.01 17.28 58.24
CA TRP A 592 -87.72 18.61 58.77
C TRP A 592 -88.97 19.48 58.93
N SER A 593 -89.97 19.33 58.06
CA SER A 593 -91.26 20.02 58.16
C SER A 593 -92.16 19.51 59.30
N HIS A 594 -91.97 18.26 59.73
CA HIS A 594 -92.79 17.60 60.76
C HIS A 594 -91.96 17.05 61.93
N LYS A 595 -90.76 17.62 62.17
CA LYS A 595 -89.74 17.07 63.08
C LYS A 595 -90.27 16.70 64.46
N THR A 596 -91.00 17.62 65.10
CA THR A 596 -91.59 17.40 66.44
C THR A 596 -92.61 16.27 66.48
N GLU A 597 -93.26 15.94 65.36
CA GLU A 597 -94.25 14.87 65.26
C GLU A 597 -93.58 13.51 65.04
N PHE A 598 -92.50 13.45 64.25
CA PHE A 598 -91.64 12.27 64.14
C PHE A 598 -90.94 11.95 65.48
N GLU A 599 -90.39 12.97 66.16
CA GLU A 599 -89.73 12.83 67.48
C GLU A 599 -90.68 12.28 68.56
N LYS A 600 -91.94 12.75 68.60
CA LYS A 600 -93.00 12.22 69.48
C LYS A 600 -93.29 10.73 69.26
N HIS A 601 -92.92 10.19 68.10
CA HIS A 601 -93.13 8.79 67.72
C HIS A 601 -91.86 7.94 67.71
N GLY A 602 -90.73 8.48 68.22
CA GLY A 602 -89.46 7.77 68.37
C GLY A 602 -88.54 7.80 67.15
N ALA A 603 -88.92 8.57 66.12
CA ALA A 603 -88.10 8.83 64.95
C ALA A 603 -87.46 10.23 65.09
N ASP A 604 -86.30 10.30 65.72
CA ASP A 604 -85.49 11.52 65.77
C ASP A 604 -84.28 11.39 64.83
N PHE A 605 -83.54 12.47 64.61
CA PHE A 605 -82.43 12.45 63.66
C PHE A 605 -81.30 11.47 64.07
N GLY A 606 -81.20 11.09 65.34
CA GLY A 606 -80.29 10.04 65.82
C GLY A 606 -80.81 8.61 65.63
N THR A 607 -82.09 8.41 65.30
CA THR A 607 -82.68 7.08 65.05
C THR A 607 -83.06 6.81 63.60
N ILE A 608 -83.12 7.84 62.75
CA ILE A 608 -83.41 7.73 61.30
C ILE A 608 -82.48 8.59 60.41
N GLY A 609 -81.35 9.06 60.97
CA GLY A 609 -80.44 10.00 60.31
C GLY A 609 -79.72 9.44 59.09
N HIS A 610 -79.28 8.18 59.12
CA HIS A 610 -78.53 7.60 58.02
C HIS A 610 -79.39 7.42 56.77
N TYR A 611 -80.65 6.99 56.95
CA TYR A 611 -81.65 6.96 55.88
C TYR A 611 -81.85 8.35 55.29
N LEU A 612 -82.10 9.35 56.15
CA LEU A 612 -82.32 10.73 55.74
C LEU A 612 -81.14 11.30 54.95
N ASN A 613 -79.91 11.11 55.42
CA ASN A 613 -78.69 11.56 54.76
C ASN A 613 -78.57 10.97 53.34
N ILE A 614 -78.79 9.65 53.20
CA ILE A 614 -78.71 8.97 51.89
C ILE A 614 -79.79 9.46 50.92
N VAL A 615 -81.02 9.73 51.40
CA VAL A 615 -82.13 10.21 50.55
C VAL A 615 -82.25 11.73 50.47
N GLN A 616 -81.28 12.48 50.99
CA GLN A 616 -81.28 13.94 50.92
C GLN A 616 -81.30 14.40 49.44
N PRO A 617 -82.33 15.16 49.01
CA PRO A 617 -82.49 15.51 47.60
C PRO A 617 -81.47 16.55 47.11
N ASN A 618 -80.97 17.39 48.01
CA ASN A 618 -80.02 18.45 47.70
C ASN A 618 -78.55 18.01 47.73
N ALA A 619 -78.25 16.78 48.21
CA ALA A 619 -76.89 16.25 48.24
C ALA A 619 -76.29 16.17 46.81
N LYS A 620 -75.02 16.57 46.67
CA LYS A 620 -74.30 16.61 45.39
C LYS A 620 -73.02 15.79 45.41
N THR A 621 -72.29 15.81 46.53
CA THR A 621 -70.97 15.23 46.63
C THR A 621 -70.87 14.33 47.85
N MET A 622 -69.99 13.33 47.76
CA MET A 622 -69.71 12.38 48.84
C MET A 622 -68.23 12.00 48.92
N GLY A 623 -67.83 11.55 50.09
CA GLY A 623 -66.55 10.90 50.35
C GLY A 623 -66.74 9.63 51.17
N TYR A 624 -65.83 8.67 51.07
CA TYR A 624 -65.97 7.40 51.78
C TYR A 624 -64.63 6.88 52.31
N GLY A 625 -64.64 6.38 53.54
CA GLY A 625 -63.50 5.81 54.24
C GLY A 625 -63.81 4.41 54.78
N ILE A 626 -62.83 3.52 54.66
CA ILE A 626 -62.87 2.18 55.23
C ILE A 626 -61.65 1.99 56.11
N ASN A 627 -61.81 1.82 57.42
CA ASN A 627 -60.76 1.27 58.27
C ASN A 627 -60.94 -0.25 58.41
N SER A 628 -59.85 -1.00 58.42
CA SER A 628 -59.83 -2.48 58.55
C SER A 628 -58.82 -2.98 59.60
N ARG A 629 -58.47 -2.10 60.55
CA ARG A 629 -57.52 -2.41 61.65
C ARG A 629 -58.06 -3.51 62.54
N GLY A 630 -59.32 -3.37 62.97
CA GLY A 630 -59.94 -4.28 63.92
C GLY A 630 -59.72 -3.87 65.37
N THR A 631 -59.55 -2.57 65.68
CA THR A 631 -59.29 -2.12 67.06
C THR A 631 -60.51 -2.35 67.94
N LEU A 632 -61.71 -2.10 67.41
CA LEU A 632 -62.99 -2.41 68.04
C LEU A 632 -63.84 -3.36 67.19
N TRP A 633 -63.88 -3.18 65.86
CA TRP A 633 -64.66 -3.98 64.92
C TRP A 633 -63.86 -4.26 63.64
N PRO A 634 -64.04 -5.42 62.96
CA PRO A 634 -63.21 -5.81 61.82
C PRO A 634 -63.14 -4.79 60.67
N TYR A 635 -64.23 -4.04 60.45
CA TYR A 635 -64.28 -2.90 59.55
C TYR A 635 -65.03 -1.74 60.19
N VAL A 636 -64.59 -0.51 59.89
CA VAL A 636 -65.34 0.72 60.17
C VAL A 636 -65.53 1.47 58.86
N PHE A 637 -66.76 1.89 58.62
CA PHE A 637 -67.18 2.58 57.40
C PHE A 637 -67.67 3.97 57.76
N VAL A 638 -67.20 4.98 57.03
CA VAL A 638 -67.68 6.36 57.13
C VAL A 638 -68.01 6.86 55.73
N LEU A 639 -69.20 7.44 55.57
CA LEU A 639 -69.67 8.13 54.38
C LEU A 639 -69.92 9.60 54.74
N GLU A 640 -69.23 10.51 54.07
CA GLU A 640 -69.52 11.94 54.05
C GLU A 640 -70.52 12.25 52.94
N ILE A 641 -71.51 13.10 53.21
CA ILE A 641 -72.45 13.63 52.20
C ILE A 641 -72.56 15.15 52.37
N ASP A 642 -72.50 15.91 51.28
CA ASP A 642 -72.73 17.35 51.32
C ASP A 642 -73.50 17.85 50.07
N ASN A 643 -74.16 19.00 50.20
CA ASN A 643 -74.79 19.77 49.14
C ASN A 643 -73.96 21.00 48.70
N ASN A 644 -72.92 21.36 49.45
CA ASN A 644 -72.16 22.61 49.31
C ASN A 644 -70.65 22.48 49.65
N TYR A 645 -70.06 21.28 49.69
CA TYR A 645 -68.63 21.13 49.94
C TYR A 645 -67.81 21.71 48.78
N GLY A 646 -67.30 22.93 48.99
CA GLY A 646 -66.33 23.62 48.13
C GLY A 646 -66.70 23.78 46.65
N SER A 647 -67.29 24.92 46.27
CA SER A 647 -67.47 25.34 44.86
C SER A 647 -66.15 25.69 44.13
N TYR A 648 -65.04 25.10 44.57
CA TYR A 648 -63.66 25.35 44.16
C TYR A 648 -62.85 24.05 43.98
N GLU A 649 -63.35 22.89 44.44
CA GLU A 649 -62.70 21.61 44.21
C GLU A 649 -63.17 20.97 42.90
N LYS A 650 -62.38 20.04 42.36
CA LYS A 650 -62.79 19.23 41.21
C LYS A 650 -63.68 18.07 41.67
N GLU A 651 -64.93 18.09 41.23
CA GLU A 651 -65.82 16.93 41.27
C GLU A 651 -65.38 15.86 40.25
N TYR A 652 -65.37 14.60 40.67
CA TYR A 652 -65.10 13.43 39.84
C TYR A 652 -66.35 12.52 39.78
N SER A 653 -66.54 11.78 38.69
CA SER A 653 -67.29 10.53 38.78
C SER A 653 -66.47 9.47 39.54
N ILE A 654 -67.13 8.44 40.06
CA ILE A 654 -66.46 7.32 40.73
C ILE A 654 -65.42 6.68 39.80
N ASP A 655 -65.79 6.42 38.54
CA ASP A 655 -64.93 5.78 37.55
C ASP A 655 -63.74 6.66 37.14
N GLU A 656 -63.91 7.98 37.08
CA GLU A 656 -62.83 8.93 36.77
C GLU A 656 -61.75 8.92 37.87
N LEU A 657 -62.17 8.97 39.14
CA LEU A 657 -61.24 8.96 40.27
C LEU A 657 -60.59 7.59 40.47
N GLU A 658 -61.35 6.50 40.30
CA GLU A 658 -60.83 5.14 40.39
C GLU A 658 -59.83 4.82 39.26
N ASN A 659 -60.07 5.28 38.04
CA ASN A 659 -59.11 5.12 36.94
C ASN A 659 -57.81 5.92 37.15
N LEU A 660 -57.89 7.09 37.80
CA LEU A 660 -56.69 7.82 38.22
C LEU A 660 -55.94 7.08 39.35
N PHE A 661 -56.68 6.45 40.26
CA PHE A 661 -56.13 5.65 41.35
C PHE A 661 -55.41 4.39 40.83
N ASP A 662 -55.99 3.70 39.86
CA ASP A 662 -55.37 2.53 39.23
C ASP A 662 -54.13 2.90 38.42
N GLN A 663 -54.13 4.06 37.75
CA GLN A 663 -52.92 4.61 37.12
C GLN A 663 -51.82 4.93 38.14
N TYR A 664 -52.18 5.46 39.31
CA TYR A 664 -51.23 5.69 40.39
C TYR A 664 -50.62 4.37 40.89
N GLN A 665 -51.43 3.38 41.25
CA GLN A 665 -50.94 2.05 41.68
C GLN A 665 -50.08 1.35 40.61
N LEU A 666 -50.45 1.48 39.34
CA LEU A 666 -49.69 0.96 38.20
C LEU A 666 -48.36 1.70 37.99
N SER A 667 -48.27 2.99 38.37
CA SER A 667 -47.03 3.76 38.32
C SER A 667 -46.02 3.31 39.37
N LEU A 668 -46.49 2.94 40.57
CA LEU A 668 -45.68 2.43 41.67
C LEU A 668 -45.05 1.08 41.30
N SER A 669 -45.87 0.10 40.87
CA SER A 669 -45.40 -1.25 40.54
C SER A 669 -44.38 -1.26 39.40
N LYS A 670 -44.66 -0.56 38.30
CA LYS A 670 -43.77 -0.47 37.11
C LYS A 670 -42.39 0.13 37.39
N ALA A 671 -42.21 0.90 38.47
CA ALA A 671 -40.90 1.45 38.80
C ALA A 671 -39.91 0.34 39.20
N SER A 672 -40.36 -0.64 40.00
CA SER A 672 -39.53 -1.76 40.47
C SER A 672 -39.09 -2.69 39.33
N GLU A 673 -40.00 -3.00 38.40
CA GLU A 673 -39.73 -3.83 37.21
C GLU A 673 -38.67 -3.18 36.31
N LYS A 674 -38.78 -1.87 36.06
CA LYS A 674 -37.82 -1.10 35.26
C LYS A 674 -36.43 -1.10 35.88
N LEU A 675 -36.31 -1.00 37.20
CA LEU A 675 -35.03 -1.10 37.91
C LEU A 675 -34.40 -2.50 37.78
N ALA A 676 -35.21 -3.57 37.91
CA ALA A 676 -34.74 -4.94 37.72
C ALA A 676 -34.24 -5.19 36.28
N ALA A 677 -34.95 -4.68 35.28
CA ALA A 677 -34.54 -4.73 33.88
C ALA A 677 -33.24 -3.96 33.64
N ALA A 678 -33.15 -2.70 34.10
CA ALA A 678 -31.95 -1.87 33.94
C ALA A 678 -30.71 -2.46 34.64
N LYS A 679 -30.88 -3.09 35.81
CA LYS A 679 -29.81 -3.82 36.49
C LYS A 679 -29.28 -5.00 35.67
N THR A 680 -30.19 -5.72 35.02
CA THR A 680 -29.85 -6.88 34.19
C THR A 680 -29.10 -6.46 32.93
N ASP A 681 -29.54 -5.38 32.26
CA ASP A 681 -28.84 -4.84 31.08
C ASP A 681 -27.44 -4.33 31.45
N LEU A 682 -27.29 -3.58 32.55
CA LEU A 682 -26.00 -3.11 33.06
C LEU A 682 -25.00 -4.25 33.27
N GLU A 683 -25.41 -5.35 33.91
CA GLU A 683 -24.55 -6.50 34.14
C GLU A 683 -24.17 -7.20 32.81
N GLN A 684 -25.12 -7.29 31.87
CA GLN A 684 -24.85 -7.80 30.51
C GLN A 684 -23.87 -6.90 29.74
N LYS A 685 -23.98 -5.57 29.85
CA LYS A 685 -23.02 -4.64 29.24
C LYS A 685 -21.62 -4.80 29.86
N ARG A 686 -21.53 -4.91 31.19
CA ARG A 686 -20.24 -5.11 31.90
C ARG A 686 -19.54 -6.41 31.49
N SER A 687 -20.29 -7.51 31.39
CA SER A 687 -19.77 -8.78 30.88
C SER A 687 -19.31 -8.66 29.41
N THR A 688 -20.06 -7.93 28.58
CA THR A 688 -19.68 -7.67 27.18
C THR A 688 -18.39 -6.85 27.09
N ALA A 689 -18.26 -5.78 27.88
CA ALA A 689 -17.08 -4.92 27.95
C ALA A 689 -15.82 -5.72 28.37
N ALA A 690 -15.92 -6.54 29.41
CA ALA A 690 -14.84 -7.44 29.83
C ALA A 690 -14.39 -8.38 28.69
N SER A 691 -15.34 -8.99 27.98
CA SER A 691 -15.05 -9.83 26.81
C SER A 691 -14.35 -9.06 25.67
N LYS A 692 -14.70 -7.78 25.44
CA LYS A 692 -14.00 -6.94 24.45
C LYS A 692 -12.59 -6.54 24.90
N ALA A 693 -12.39 -6.27 26.19
CA ALA A 693 -11.06 -5.99 26.74
C ALA A 693 -10.12 -7.21 26.63
N ASP A 694 -10.62 -8.43 26.83
CA ASP A 694 -9.84 -9.65 26.59
C ASP A 694 -9.56 -9.91 25.10
N ALA A 695 -10.49 -9.55 24.21
CA ALA A 695 -10.24 -9.57 22.77
C ALA A 695 -9.13 -8.60 22.34
N VAL A 696 -9.02 -7.42 22.99
CA VAL A 696 -7.90 -6.50 22.79
C VAL A 696 -6.57 -7.14 23.22
N LYS A 697 -6.48 -7.72 24.42
CA LYS A 697 -5.25 -8.40 24.89
C LYS A 697 -4.82 -9.54 23.95
N ALA A 698 -5.79 -10.31 23.44
CA ALA A 698 -5.53 -11.37 22.47
C ALA A 698 -4.98 -10.81 21.14
N ALA A 699 -5.53 -9.70 20.65
CA ALA A 699 -5.04 -9.02 19.45
C ALA A 699 -3.64 -8.39 19.65
N GLU A 700 -3.35 -7.79 20.82
CA GLU A 700 -2.01 -7.27 21.16
C GLU A 700 -0.97 -8.40 21.20
N THR A 701 -1.34 -9.55 21.76
CA THR A 701 -0.50 -10.76 21.77
C THR A 701 -0.23 -11.26 20.35
N LEU A 702 -1.25 -11.27 19.48
CA LEU A 702 -1.10 -11.67 18.08
C LEU A 702 -0.19 -10.70 17.30
N VAL A 703 -0.31 -9.39 17.51
CA VAL A 703 0.58 -8.38 16.91
C VAL A 703 2.04 -8.61 17.33
N ALA A 704 2.29 -8.91 18.60
CA ALA A 704 3.63 -9.25 19.10
C ALA A 704 4.19 -10.51 18.42
N GLN A 705 3.40 -11.60 18.36
CA GLN A 705 3.80 -12.83 17.67
C GLN A 705 4.10 -12.63 16.18
N LYS A 706 3.30 -11.79 15.47
CA LYS A 706 3.58 -11.46 14.07
C LYS A 706 4.82 -10.58 13.91
N GLN A 707 5.11 -9.70 14.86
CA GLN A 707 6.35 -8.94 14.88
C GLN A 707 7.58 -9.83 15.09
N GLU A 708 7.51 -10.84 15.96
CA GLU A 708 8.55 -11.87 16.10
C GLU A 708 8.73 -12.68 14.81
N GLY A 709 7.63 -13.03 14.12
CA GLY A 709 7.66 -13.67 12.81
C GLY A 709 8.43 -12.88 11.74
N ILE A 710 8.29 -11.54 11.72
CA ILE A 710 9.07 -10.66 10.84
C ILE A 710 10.57 -10.71 11.20
N VAL A 711 10.93 -10.73 12.48
CA VAL A 711 12.32 -10.82 12.92
C VAL A 711 12.95 -12.15 12.49
N ALA A 712 12.22 -13.27 12.68
CA ALA A 712 12.66 -14.59 12.23
C ALA A 712 12.84 -14.66 10.70
N ALA A 713 11.89 -14.14 9.92
CA ALA A 713 11.97 -14.12 8.46
C ALA A 713 13.14 -13.26 7.95
N ASN A 714 13.38 -12.09 8.56
CA ASN A 714 14.53 -11.24 8.24
C ASN A 714 15.86 -11.93 8.57
N SER A 715 15.92 -12.70 9.66
CA SER A 715 17.10 -13.47 10.03
C SER A 715 17.40 -14.60 9.04
N ASP A 716 16.38 -15.29 8.52
CA ASP A 716 16.59 -16.30 7.46
C ASP A 716 17.04 -15.65 6.15
N LEU A 717 16.42 -14.53 5.75
CA LEU A 717 16.84 -13.75 4.58
C LEU A 717 18.30 -13.31 4.67
N ALA A 718 18.76 -12.83 5.83
CA ALA A 718 20.16 -12.49 6.05
C ALA A 718 21.07 -13.71 5.82
N ALA A 719 20.75 -14.86 6.42
CA ALA A 719 21.50 -16.10 6.23
C ALA A 719 21.50 -16.60 4.76
N LYS A 720 20.41 -16.38 4.01
CA LYS A 720 20.39 -16.67 2.56
C LYS A 720 21.28 -15.70 1.77
N ASN A 721 21.28 -14.42 2.11
CA ASN A 721 22.14 -13.42 1.46
C ASN A 721 23.63 -13.69 1.73
N ASP A 722 24.01 -14.13 2.93
CA ASP A 722 25.38 -14.56 3.24
C ASP A 722 25.77 -15.82 2.42
N SER A 723 24.82 -16.73 2.19
CA SER A 723 25.00 -17.90 1.33
C SER A 723 25.18 -17.50 -0.15
N VAL A 724 24.41 -16.51 -0.63
CA VAL A 724 24.60 -15.91 -1.97
C VAL A 724 25.98 -15.27 -2.10
N ALA A 725 26.41 -14.46 -1.13
CA ALA A 725 27.73 -13.83 -1.14
C ALA A 725 28.86 -14.86 -1.17
N SER A 726 28.74 -15.94 -0.38
CA SER A 726 29.68 -17.06 -0.37
C SER A 726 29.74 -17.79 -1.73
N ALA A 727 28.58 -18.03 -2.35
CA ALA A 727 28.52 -18.63 -3.69
C ALA A 727 29.07 -17.70 -4.79
N ALA A 728 28.89 -16.37 -4.67
CA ALA A 728 29.47 -15.39 -5.57
C ALA A 728 31.01 -15.38 -5.49
N ALA A 729 31.57 -15.50 -4.29
CA ALA A 729 33.01 -15.64 -4.08
C ALA A 729 33.55 -16.93 -4.72
N ALA A 730 32.83 -18.05 -4.61
CA ALA A 730 33.19 -19.30 -5.28
C ALA A 730 33.21 -19.16 -6.82
N VAL A 731 32.25 -18.43 -7.42
CA VAL A 731 32.27 -18.10 -8.86
C VAL A 731 33.49 -17.27 -9.23
N ALA A 732 33.89 -16.29 -8.41
CA ALA A 732 35.08 -15.48 -8.65
C ALA A 732 36.38 -16.31 -8.61
N LEU A 733 36.49 -17.22 -7.63
CA LEU A 733 37.63 -18.14 -7.54
C LEU A 733 37.70 -19.10 -8.74
N ALA A 734 36.59 -19.69 -9.15
CA ALA A 734 36.54 -20.59 -10.31
C ALA A 734 36.92 -19.88 -11.63
N LYS A 735 36.53 -18.61 -11.81
CA LYS A 735 37.02 -17.79 -12.94
C LYS A 735 38.54 -17.64 -12.94
N GLN A 736 39.15 -17.41 -11.76
CA GLN A 736 40.60 -17.25 -11.65
C GLN A 736 41.33 -18.57 -11.95
N ASN A 737 40.78 -19.71 -11.50
CA ASN A 737 41.35 -21.03 -11.78
C ASN A 737 41.31 -21.37 -13.28
N LEU A 738 40.19 -21.08 -13.95
CA LEU A 738 40.07 -21.24 -15.41
C LEU A 738 41.10 -20.39 -16.17
N ALA A 739 41.29 -19.13 -15.80
CA ALA A 739 42.28 -18.26 -16.43
C ALA A 739 43.71 -18.81 -16.29
N LYS A 740 44.08 -19.34 -15.12
CA LYS A 740 45.37 -20.00 -14.89
C LYS A 740 45.52 -21.29 -15.72
N ALA A 741 44.46 -22.07 -15.85
CA ALA A 741 44.48 -23.32 -16.63
C ALA A 741 44.66 -23.04 -18.13
N ASN A 742 43.94 -22.05 -18.68
CA ASN A 742 44.07 -21.63 -20.08
C ASN A 742 45.48 -21.09 -20.39
N GLY A 743 46.12 -20.38 -19.46
CA GLY A 743 47.51 -19.95 -19.62
C GLY A 743 48.48 -21.13 -19.84
N LYS A 744 48.26 -22.25 -19.14
CA LYS A 744 49.08 -23.47 -19.29
C LYS A 744 48.81 -24.25 -20.59
N VAL A 745 47.65 -24.07 -21.21
CA VAL A 745 47.39 -24.63 -22.55
C VAL A 745 48.28 -23.92 -23.57
N ALA A 746 48.31 -22.59 -23.56
CA ALA A 746 49.15 -21.80 -24.46
C ALA A 746 50.65 -22.13 -24.31
N GLU A 747 51.14 -22.25 -23.07
CA GLU A 747 52.53 -22.68 -22.78
C GLU A 747 52.88 -24.05 -23.39
N ALA A 748 51.93 -25.00 -23.39
CA ALA A 748 52.14 -26.33 -23.96
C ALA A 748 52.05 -26.32 -25.50
N GLU A 749 51.14 -25.53 -26.09
CA GLU A 749 51.00 -25.39 -27.55
C GLU A 749 52.27 -24.80 -28.19
N ASP A 750 52.93 -23.86 -27.53
CA ASP A 750 54.19 -23.30 -28.01
C ASP A 750 55.35 -24.31 -27.98
N GLN A 751 55.35 -25.25 -27.02
CA GLN A 751 56.32 -26.36 -27.00
C GLN A 751 56.10 -27.34 -28.16
N VAL A 752 54.86 -27.62 -28.55
CA VAL A 752 54.54 -28.43 -29.73
C VAL A 752 55.10 -27.78 -31.01
N LYS A 753 54.89 -26.47 -31.21
CA LYS A 753 55.43 -25.73 -32.37
C LYS A 753 56.95 -25.83 -32.45
N ALA A 754 57.64 -25.67 -31.31
CA ALA A 754 59.09 -25.81 -31.22
C ALA A 754 59.57 -27.23 -31.57
N ALA A 755 58.89 -28.27 -31.08
CA ALA A 755 59.21 -29.66 -31.39
C ALA A 755 58.98 -30.00 -32.89
N GLN A 756 57.89 -29.53 -33.48
CA GLN A 756 57.55 -29.76 -34.89
C GLN A 756 58.57 -29.12 -35.84
N SER A 757 59.11 -27.94 -35.51
CA SER A 757 60.18 -27.31 -36.28
C SER A 757 61.45 -28.17 -36.36
N ASN A 758 61.76 -28.96 -35.32
CA ASN A 758 62.93 -29.84 -35.31
C ASN A 758 62.75 -31.08 -36.20
N VAL A 759 61.51 -31.57 -36.37
CA VAL A 759 61.20 -32.69 -37.28
C VAL A 759 61.42 -32.30 -38.73
N ALA A 760 60.93 -31.12 -39.15
CA ALA A 760 61.08 -30.63 -40.53
C ALA A 760 62.56 -30.54 -40.97
N THR A 761 63.45 -30.13 -40.07
CA THR A 761 64.91 -30.10 -40.31
C THR A 761 65.48 -31.51 -40.52
N ALA A 762 65.06 -32.50 -39.73
CA ALA A 762 65.53 -33.88 -39.86
C ALA A 762 65.02 -34.57 -41.15
N GLU A 763 63.81 -34.23 -41.63
CA GLU A 763 63.28 -34.79 -42.88
C GLU A 763 64.06 -34.34 -44.13
N GLN A 764 64.61 -33.12 -44.13
CA GLN A 764 65.46 -32.66 -45.22
C GLN A 764 66.77 -33.47 -45.32
N VAL A 765 67.38 -33.80 -44.18
CA VAL A 765 68.63 -34.58 -44.13
C VAL A 765 68.44 -35.99 -44.71
N VAL A 766 67.33 -36.67 -44.39
CA VAL A 766 66.98 -37.99 -44.94
C VAL A 766 66.82 -37.94 -46.47
N ASN A 767 66.11 -36.92 -46.98
CA ASN A 767 65.87 -36.79 -48.42
C ASN A 767 67.16 -36.51 -49.21
N GLN A 768 68.11 -35.77 -48.63
CA GLN A 768 69.42 -35.53 -49.24
C GLN A 768 70.24 -36.83 -49.37
N LYS A 769 70.25 -37.68 -48.33
CA LYS A 769 71.00 -38.95 -48.36
C LYS A 769 70.44 -39.96 -49.35
N ARG A 770 69.13 -39.95 -49.62
CA ARG A 770 68.52 -40.74 -50.70
C ARG A 770 68.98 -40.32 -52.10
N ALA A 771 69.30 -39.04 -52.32
CA ALA A 771 69.78 -38.56 -53.61
C ALA A 771 71.26 -38.92 -53.87
N GLU A 772 72.11 -38.83 -52.85
CA GLU A 772 73.53 -39.19 -52.93
C GLU A 772 73.73 -40.67 -53.32
N LEU A 773 73.01 -41.58 -52.65
CA LEU A 773 73.00 -43.02 -52.93
C LEU A 773 72.60 -43.36 -54.38
N LYS A 774 71.79 -42.53 -55.04
CA LYS A 774 71.39 -42.73 -56.43
C LYS A 774 72.52 -42.41 -57.40
N ALA A 775 73.27 -41.33 -57.17
CA ALA A 775 74.32 -40.87 -58.07
C ALA A 775 75.50 -41.86 -58.14
N SER A 776 75.94 -42.42 -57.00
CA SER A 776 77.04 -43.41 -56.96
C SER A 776 76.71 -44.67 -57.78
N LYS A 777 75.43 -45.10 -57.80
CA LYS A 777 74.96 -46.25 -58.61
C LYS A 777 75.08 -45.99 -60.12
N GLU A 778 74.90 -44.73 -60.56
CA GLU A 778 75.05 -44.34 -61.97
C GLU A 778 76.53 -44.19 -62.38
N GLN A 779 77.42 -43.84 -61.43
CA GLN A 779 78.85 -43.67 -61.70
C GLN A 779 79.63 -44.99 -61.79
N ALA A 780 79.23 -46.02 -61.03
CA ALA A 780 79.74 -47.38 -61.17
C ALA A 780 79.54 -47.96 -62.58
N ALA A 781 78.40 -47.66 -63.21
CA ALA A 781 78.12 -48.06 -64.59
C ALA A 781 79.06 -47.39 -65.62
N GLN A 782 79.60 -46.20 -65.34
CA GLN A 782 80.53 -45.52 -66.24
C GLN A 782 81.97 -46.05 -66.13
N SER A 783 82.44 -46.42 -64.94
CA SER A 783 83.78 -46.98 -64.75
C SER A 783 83.96 -48.32 -65.47
N GLN A 784 82.92 -49.17 -65.48
CA GLN A 784 82.93 -50.46 -66.20
C GLN A 784 83.28 -50.28 -67.68
N LYS A 785 82.82 -49.19 -68.32
CA LYS A 785 83.06 -48.94 -69.75
C LYS A 785 84.52 -48.58 -70.08
N LYS A 786 85.26 -48.00 -69.14
CA LYS A 786 86.68 -47.58 -69.36
C LYS A 786 87.67 -48.74 -69.29
N VAL A 787 87.29 -49.82 -68.60
CA VAL A 787 88.05 -51.09 -68.53
C VAL A 787 88.28 -51.67 -69.92
N ASP A 788 87.24 -51.68 -70.74
CA ASP A 788 87.23 -52.40 -72.01
C ASP A 788 88.07 -51.69 -73.08
N ASP A 789 88.10 -50.36 -73.07
CA ASP A 789 88.89 -49.54 -74.00
C ASP A 789 90.41 -49.72 -73.77
N ALA A 790 90.86 -49.81 -72.51
CA ALA A 790 92.30 -49.85 -72.16
C ALA A 790 93.00 -51.19 -72.46
N LYS A 791 92.26 -52.28 -72.71
CA LYS A 791 92.84 -53.60 -73.05
C LYS A 791 93.39 -53.68 -74.47
N ALA A 792 92.98 -52.78 -75.36
CA ALA A 792 93.35 -52.82 -76.78
C ALA A 792 94.76 -52.27 -77.08
N GLU A 793 95.23 -51.28 -76.30
CA GLU A 793 96.46 -50.54 -76.61
C GLU A 793 97.74 -51.28 -76.18
N THR A 794 97.65 -52.11 -75.13
CA THR A 794 98.73 -52.95 -74.59
C THR A 794 99.41 -53.86 -75.62
N LEU A 795 98.66 -54.35 -76.61
CA LEU A 795 99.13 -55.34 -77.58
C LEU A 795 100.14 -54.79 -78.61
N VAL A 796 100.11 -53.49 -78.91
CA VAL A 796 100.90 -52.89 -80.00
C VAL A 796 102.37 -52.67 -79.62
N LYS A 797 102.65 -52.33 -78.35
CA LYS A 797 104.00 -51.99 -77.88
C LYS A 797 104.93 -53.20 -77.70
N GLN A 798 104.40 -54.42 -77.73
CA GLN A 798 105.14 -55.64 -77.35
C GLN A 798 106.05 -56.18 -78.46
N GLN A 799 105.90 -55.71 -79.71
CA GLN A 799 106.65 -56.18 -80.87
C GLN A 799 108.05 -55.52 -81.02
N THR A 800 108.19 -54.24 -80.65
CA THR A 800 109.40 -53.42 -80.93
C THR A 800 110.64 -53.82 -80.11
N LEU A 801 110.47 -54.60 -79.04
CA LEU A 801 111.55 -55.03 -78.14
C LEU A 801 112.40 -56.19 -78.68
N GLN A 802 111.89 -56.95 -79.67
CA GLN A 802 112.55 -58.16 -80.18
C GLN A 802 113.79 -57.87 -81.04
N ASP A 803 113.78 -56.78 -81.82
CA ASP A 803 114.77 -56.58 -82.89
C ASP A 803 116.16 -56.13 -82.38
N ALA A 804 116.24 -55.48 -81.21
CA ALA A 804 117.49 -54.94 -80.67
C ALA A 804 118.44 -55.99 -80.06
N LYS A 805 117.97 -57.22 -79.76
CA LYS A 805 118.72 -58.22 -78.98
C LYS A 805 119.66 -59.13 -79.80
N LYS A 806 119.88 -58.86 -81.09
CA LYS A 806 120.48 -59.83 -82.03
C LYS A 806 121.99 -59.66 -82.34
N GLU A 807 122.65 -58.57 -81.94
CA GLU A 807 124.05 -58.28 -82.36
C GLU A 807 125.17 -58.74 -81.40
N LEU A 808 124.92 -59.06 -80.13
CA LEU A 808 125.99 -59.17 -79.11
C LEU A 808 126.71 -60.54 -79.01
N ALA A 809 126.30 -61.57 -79.76
CA ALA A 809 126.56 -62.97 -79.38
C ALA A 809 127.76 -63.66 -80.08
N LYS A 810 129.04 -63.31 -79.78
CA LYS A 810 130.19 -64.00 -80.45
C LYS A 810 131.57 -64.16 -79.76
N TYR A 811 131.72 -64.01 -78.44
CA TYR A 811 133.04 -64.19 -77.76
C TYR A 811 133.04 -65.21 -76.58
N SER A 812 132.64 -66.44 -76.89
CA SER A 812 132.82 -67.72 -76.13
C SER A 812 134.22 -67.96 -75.51
N ALA A 813 134.44 -68.79 -74.46
CA ALA A 813 133.50 -69.54 -73.59
C ALA A 813 134.10 -70.18 -72.30
N ASP A 814 135.41 -70.50 -72.19
CA ASP A 814 135.81 -71.76 -71.52
C ASP A 814 136.53 -71.69 -70.12
N VAL A 815 136.23 -70.76 -69.20
CA VAL A 815 136.92 -70.72 -67.87
C VAL A 815 136.02 -70.68 -66.61
N ALA A 816 134.95 -69.90 -66.55
CA ALA A 816 134.20 -69.73 -65.27
C ALA A 816 133.24 -70.89 -64.92
N ALA A 817 132.97 -71.81 -65.86
CA ALA A 817 131.98 -72.88 -65.74
C ALA A 817 132.26 -73.92 -64.61
N ALA A 818 133.41 -73.87 -63.96
CA ALA A 818 133.69 -74.67 -62.76
C ALA A 818 133.27 -73.97 -61.44
N GLN A 819 133.19 -72.63 -61.40
CA GLN A 819 132.85 -71.88 -60.18
C GLN A 819 131.33 -71.79 -59.96
N GLU A 820 130.58 -71.60 -61.03
CA GLU A 820 129.16 -71.22 -61.00
C GLU A 820 128.29 -72.23 -60.22
N LYS A 821 128.52 -73.54 -60.39
CA LYS A 821 127.75 -74.58 -59.68
C LYS A 821 127.87 -74.55 -58.16
N ALA A 822 129.05 -74.24 -57.62
CA ALA A 822 129.29 -74.25 -56.18
C ALA A 822 128.63 -73.07 -55.47
N ASP A 823 128.59 -71.91 -56.13
CA ASP A 823 128.08 -70.67 -55.57
C ASP A 823 126.54 -70.58 -55.68
N GLU A 824 125.94 -71.09 -56.77
CA GLU A 824 124.47 -71.13 -56.96
C GLU A 824 123.72 -71.85 -55.83
N ALA A 825 124.37 -72.84 -55.20
CA ALA A 825 123.78 -73.60 -54.11
C ALA A 825 123.92 -72.89 -52.74
N HIS A 826 124.96 -72.06 -52.53
CA HIS A 826 125.12 -71.27 -51.30
C HIS A 826 124.18 -70.06 -51.30
N GLN A 827 124.14 -69.37 -52.44
CA GLN A 827 123.46 -68.09 -52.56
C GLN A 827 121.95 -68.22 -52.32
N ALA A 828 121.34 -69.35 -52.72
CA ALA A 828 119.93 -69.63 -52.43
C ALA A 828 119.59 -69.70 -50.92
N LEU A 829 120.54 -70.12 -50.07
CA LEU A 829 120.36 -70.20 -48.61
C LEU A 829 120.64 -68.86 -47.92
N GLU A 830 121.69 -68.16 -48.35
CA GLU A 830 122.00 -66.82 -47.81
C GLU A 830 120.95 -65.79 -48.22
N GLU A 831 120.43 -65.80 -49.45
CA GLU A 831 119.39 -64.86 -49.90
C GLU A 831 118.07 -65.03 -49.13
N ALA A 832 117.66 -66.25 -48.83
CA ALA A 832 116.46 -66.50 -48.02
C ALA A 832 116.61 -65.94 -46.60
N THR A 833 117.80 -66.08 -45.99
CA THR A 833 118.09 -65.64 -44.62
C THR A 833 118.34 -64.12 -44.56
N ALA A 834 118.94 -63.53 -45.60
CA ALA A 834 119.12 -62.09 -45.74
C ALA A 834 117.79 -61.34 -45.99
N ALA A 835 116.87 -61.95 -46.75
CA ALA A 835 115.53 -61.39 -46.99
C ALA A 835 114.71 -61.27 -45.69
N GLN A 836 114.80 -62.25 -44.78
CA GLN A 836 114.19 -62.17 -43.45
C GLN A 836 114.69 -60.94 -42.65
N THR A 837 116.01 -60.70 -42.68
CA THR A 837 116.66 -59.63 -41.91
C THR A 837 116.39 -58.24 -42.51
N SER A 838 116.32 -58.12 -43.83
CA SER A 838 115.94 -56.86 -44.50
C SER A 838 114.47 -56.49 -44.29
N ALA A 839 113.55 -57.47 -44.34
CA ALA A 839 112.13 -57.22 -44.08
C ALA A 839 111.88 -56.69 -42.64
N GLN A 840 112.62 -57.21 -41.65
CA GLN A 840 112.57 -56.72 -40.27
C GLN A 840 113.05 -55.26 -40.15
N SER A 841 114.10 -54.89 -40.89
CA SER A 841 114.69 -53.53 -40.86
C SER A 841 113.82 -52.49 -41.58
N ALA A 842 113.14 -52.87 -42.66
CA ALA A 842 112.20 -52.01 -43.38
C ALA A 842 110.97 -51.66 -42.50
N LEU A 843 110.49 -52.62 -41.72
CA LEU A 843 109.35 -52.44 -40.79
C LEU A 843 109.63 -51.40 -39.70
N GLU A 844 110.84 -51.39 -39.12
CA GLU A 844 111.20 -50.39 -38.10
C GLU A 844 111.35 -48.98 -38.69
N LYS A 845 111.87 -48.86 -39.92
CA LYS A 845 111.95 -47.57 -40.62
C LYS A 845 110.57 -47.00 -40.97
N ALA A 846 109.63 -47.85 -41.40
CA ALA A 846 108.26 -47.43 -41.70
C ALA A 846 107.50 -46.93 -40.45
N LYS A 847 107.74 -47.51 -39.27
CA LYS A 847 107.16 -47.03 -37.99
C LYS A 847 107.62 -45.64 -37.60
N LEU A 848 108.87 -45.28 -37.90
CA LEU A 848 109.41 -43.95 -37.55
C LEU A 848 108.89 -42.84 -38.48
N ASP A 849 108.64 -43.15 -39.77
CA ASP A 849 108.08 -42.16 -40.71
C ASP A 849 106.58 -41.94 -40.46
N GLU A 850 105.80 -43.01 -40.22
CA GLU A 850 104.37 -42.90 -39.85
C GLU A 850 104.14 -42.00 -38.62
N ALA A 851 104.94 -42.18 -37.57
CA ALA A 851 104.89 -41.33 -36.38
C ALA A 851 105.26 -39.87 -36.66
N ALA A 852 106.26 -39.61 -37.52
CA ALA A 852 106.66 -38.25 -37.90
C ALA A 852 105.59 -37.55 -38.75
N LYS A 853 104.94 -38.28 -39.69
CA LYS A 853 103.82 -37.74 -40.48
C LYS A 853 102.58 -37.52 -39.61
N LYS A 854 102.33 -38.34 -38.59
CA LYS A 854 101.24 -38.13 -37.63
C LYS A 854 101.40 -36.81 -36.87
N GLN A 855 102.61 -36.50 -36.43
CA GLN A 855 102.90 -35.25 -35.72
C GLN A 855 102.75 -34.01 -36.62
N ALA A 856 103.14 -34.11 -37.89
CA ALA A 856 102.93 -33.06 -38.89
C ALA A 856 101.44 -32.86 -39.23
N LEU A 857 100.67 -33.94 -39.33
CA LEU A 857 99.22 -33.93 -39.48
C LEU A 857 98.53 -33.23 -38.30
N ASP A 858 98.85 -33.62 -37.07
CA ASP A 858 98.21 -33.03 -35.88
C ASP A 858 98.53 -31.52 -35.78
N THR A 859 99.77 -31.11 -36.07
CA THR A 859 100.13 -29.68 -36.19
C THR A 859 99.31 -28.93 -37.26
N ALA A 860 98.98 -29.59 -38.37
CA ALA A 860 98.15 -29.00 -39.42
C ALA A 860 96.65 -28.95 -39.05
N LYS A 861 96.17 -29.90 -38.23
CA LYS A 861 94.82 -29.88 -37.64
C LYS A 861 94.67 -28.71 -36.67
N ASP A 862 95.60 -28.56 -35.74
CA ASP A 862 95.61 -27.46 -34.76
C ASP A 862 95.62 -26.08 -35.45
N ASN A 863 96.38 -25.92 -36.54
CA ASN A 863 96.40 -24.67 -37.32
C ASN A 863 95.08 -24.44 -38.07
N ALA A 864 94.44 -25.48 -38.62
CA ALA A 864 93.13 -25.34 -39.26
C ALA A 864 92.03 -24.97 -38.24
N GLU A 865 92.03 -25.57 -37.05
CA GLU A 865 91.12 -25.18 -35.96
C GLU A 865 91.38 -23.75 -35.46
N ALA A 866 92.64 -23.33 -35.33
CA ALA A 866 92.99 -21.95 -34.97
C ALA A 866 92.50 -20.92 -36.02
N LYS A 867 92.55 -21.27 -37.31
CA LYS A 867 91.96 -20.43 -38.38
C LYS A 867 90.43 -20.49 -38.40
N ALA A 868 89.81 -21.61 -38.02
CA ALA A 868 88.36 -21.72 -37.91
C ALA A 868 87.81 -20.80 -36.80
N ALA A 869 88.42 -20.84 -35.61
CA ALA A 869 88.12 -19.92 -34.53
C ALA A 869 88.36 -18.44 -34.92
N THR A 870 89.35 -18.16 -35.76
CA THR A 870 89.59 -16.80 -36.30
C THR A 870 88.46 -16.35 -37.24
N ALA A 871 87.93 -17.24 -38.08
CA ALA A 871 86.80 -16.94 -38.98
C ALA A 871 85.47 -16.79 -38.23
N GLU A 872 85.23 -17.59 -37.17
CA GLU A 872 84.09 -17.38 -36.25
C GLU A 872 84.20 -16.04 -35.52
N HIS A 873 85.37 -15.67 -35.00
CA HIS A 873 85.58 -14.37 -34.37
C HIS A 873 85.39 -13.21 -35.36
N ALA A 874 85.79 -13.36 -36.63
CA ALA A 874 85.51 -12.39 -37.68
C ALA A 874 84.00 -12.28 -37.99
N THR A 875 83.25 -13.39 -37.87
CA THR A 875 81.79 -13.42 -38.02
C THR A 875 81.08 -12.70 -36.87
N SER A 876 81.54 -12.89 -35.63
CA SER A 876 81.05 -12.15 -34.45
C SER A 876 81.35 -10.64 -34.53
N ASN A 877 82.56 -10.27 -34.99
CA ASN A 877 82.93 -8.88 -35.23
C ASN A 877 82.07 -8.22 -36.33
N LEU A 878 81.70 -8.97 -37.37
CA LEU A 878 80.80 -8.51 -38.41
C LEU A 878 79.40 -8.21 -37.84
N ALA A 879 78.81 -9.14 -37.10
CA ALA A 879 77.50 -8.94 -36.46
C ALA A 879 77.50 -7.77 -35.45
N THR A 880 78.63 -7.53 -34.79
CA THR A 880 78.83 -6.37 -33.91
C THR A 880 78.85 -5.06 -34.72
N ALA A 881 79.56 -5.02 -35.85
CA ALA A 881 79.61 -3.84 -36.73
C ALA A 881 78.26 -3.54 -37.42
N GLU A 882 77.45 -4.58 -37.72
CA GLU A 882 76.09 -4.40 -38.26
C GLU A 882 75.15 -3.75 -37.24
N ASN A 883 75.21 -4.17 -35.97
CA ASN A 883 74.44 -3.56 -34.90
C ASN A 883 74.92 -2.13 -34.57
N ASP A 884 76.23 -1.88 -34.54
CA ASP A 884 76.76 -0.53 -34.30
C ASP A 884 76.29 0.43 -35.41
N PHE A 885 76.47 0.08 -36.69
CA PHE A 885 75.99 0.89 -37.81
C PHE A 885 74.49 1.19 -37.74
N ALA A 886 73.64 0.17 -37.48
CA ALA A 886 72.21 0.37 -37.32
C ALA A 886 71.88 1.36 -36.19
N SER A 887 72.57 1.26 -35.05
CA SER A 887 72.37 2.16 -33.90
C SER A 887 72.84 3.60 -34.17
N LYS A 888 73.98 3.80 -34.84
CA LYS A 888 74.51 5.13 -35.19
C LYS A 888 73.65 5.80 -36.24
N LYS A 889 73.20 5.05 -37.26
CA LYS A 889 72.28 5.57 -38.28
C LYS A 889 70.95 6.01 -37.65
N ALA A 890 70.35 5.20 -36.80
CA ALA A 890 69.11 5.57 -36.10
C ALA A 890 69.28 6.83 -35.23
N ARG A 891 70.46 7.02 -34.61
CA ARG A 891 70.78 8.26 -33.87
C ARG A 891 70.93 9.49 -34.79
N ALA A 892 71.53 9.34 -35.97
CA ALA A 892 71.61 10.41 -36.97
C ALA A 892 70.21 10.79 -37.50
N ASP A 893 69.40 9.80 -37.89
CA ASP A 893 68.02 10.01 -38.35
C ASP A 893 67.15 10.70 -37.27
N ALA A 894 67.34 10.35 -35.99
CA ALA A 894 66.61 10.97 -34.88
C ALA A 894 67.03 12.42 -34.57
N LEU A 895 68.32 12.76 -34.71
CA LEU A 895 68.81 14.13 -34.51
C LEU A 895 68.42 15.04 -35.68
N SER A 896 68.45 14.52 -36.91
CA SER A 896 68.10 15.30 -38.12
C SER A 896 66.62 15.75 -38.12
N ASN A 897 65.71 14.93 -37.58
CA ASN A 897 64.28 15.23 -37.49
C ASN A 897 63.86 15.92 -36.17
N ALA A 898 64.79 16.33 -35.31
CA ALA A 898 64.46 16.83 -33.97
C ALA A 898 63.64 18.14 -33.96
N ALA A 899 63.82 19.00 -34.97
CA ALA A 899 63.10 20.27 -35.09
C ALA A 899 61.61 20.10 -35.42
N ASP A 900 61.28 19.21 -36.37
CA ASP A 900 59.88 18.94 -36.75
C ASP A 900 59.11 18.22 -35.62
N ASN A 901 59.81 17.36 -34.87
CA ASN A 901 59.28 16.72 -33.67
C ASN A 901 59.00 17.74 -32.55
N LEU A 902 59.85 18.77 -32.39
CA LEU A 902 59.60 19.88 -31.47
C LEU A 902 58.36 20.69 -31.88
N ALA A 903 58.27 21.14 -33.15
CA ALA A 903 57.13 21.91 -33.64
C ALA A 903 55.80 21.14 -33.48
N THR A 904 55.82 19.82 -33.68
CA THR A 904 54.67 18.93 -33.46
C THR A 904 54.29 18.85 -31.98
N ALA A 905 55.26 18.78 -31.06
CA ALA A 905 55.01 18.76 -29.62
C ALA A 905 54.51 20.13 -29.09
N GLU A 906 54.98 21.25 -29.66
CA GLU A 906 54.49 22.60 -29.34
C GLU A 906 53.01 22.78 -29.73
N ALA A 907 52.63 22.33 -30.93
CA ALA A 907 51.24 22.33 -31.36
C ALA A 907 50.35 21.46 -30.46
N ALA A 908 50.78 20.23 -30.18
CA ALA A 908 50.04 19.31 -29.31
C ALA A 908 49.84 19.85 -27.88
N LYS A 909 50.84 20.56 -27.33
CA LYS A 909 50.71 21.22 -26.02
C LYS A 909 49.73 22.40 -26.07
N LYS A 910 49.80 23.24 -27.09
CA LYS A 910 48.88 24.36 -27.27
C LYS A 910 47.41 23.91 -27.37
N ASP A 911 47.15 22.83 -28.09
CA ASP A 911 45.80 22.27 -28.23
C ASP A 911 45.32 21.67 -26.89
N ALA A 912 46.20 21.00 -26.14
CA ALA A 912 45.88 20.49 -24.81
C ALA A 912 45.60 21.60 -23.78
N ASP A 913 46.35 22.71 -23.80
CA ASP A 913 46.09 23.88 -22.95
C ASP A 913 44.76 24.58 -23.31
N THR A 914 44.41 24.57 -24.60
CA THR A 914 43.11 25.07 -25.07
C THR A 914 41.99 24.20 -24.52
N ALA A 915 42.12 22.87 -24.58
CA ALA A 915 41.15 21.93 -24.00
C ALA A 915 41.00 22.08 -22.47
N VAL A 916 42.10 22.36 -21.73
CA VAL A 916 42.03 22.71 -20.29
C VAL A 916 41.23 23.98 -20.06
N THR A 917 41.43 25.00 -20.90
CA THR A 917 40.73 26.28 -20.80
C THR A 917 39.23 26.12 -21.09
N GLU A 918 38.88 25.39 -22.15
CA GLU A 918 37.48 25.11 -22.51
C GLU A 918 36.77 24.25 -21.46
N ALA A 919 37.41 23.21 -20.93
CA ALA A 919 36.88 22.41 -19.84
C ALA A 919 36.71 23.23 -18.53
N GLY A 920 37.62 24.19 -18.28
CA GLY A 920 37.53 25.11 -17.15
C GLY A 920 36.35 26.07 -17.26
N VAL A 921 36.09 26.60 -18.46
CA VAL A 921 34.90 27.43 -18.74
C VAL A 921 33.62 26.61 -18.63
N ALA A 922 33.61 25.37 -19.11
CA ALA A 922 32.46 24.47 -18.98
C ALA A 922 32.14 24.12 -17.53
N LEU A 923 33.16 23.86 -16.70
CA LEU A 923 33.00 23.68 -15.25
C LEU A 923 32.51 24.97 -14.56
N GLY A 924 33.01 26.14 -14.97
CA GLY A 924 32.51 27.44 -14.52
C GLY A 924 30.99 27.58 -14.75
N ALA A 925 30.55 27.36 -15.99
CA ALA A 925 29.12 27.41 -16.34
C ALA A 925 28.26 26.38 -15.58
N ALA A 926 28.79 25.19 -15.30
CA ALA A 926 28.11 24.18 -14.49
C ALA A 926 28.00 24.60 -13.01
N ASN A 927 29.04 25.24 -12.45
CA ASN A 927 29.00 25.81 -11.10
C ASN A 927 28.03 27.01 -11.00
N ASP A 928 27.97 27.86 -12.04
CA ASP A 928 26.97 28.92 -12.12
C ASP A 928 25.55 28.33 -12.18
N ALA A 929 25.36 27.20 -12.86
CA ALA A 929 24.09 26.47 -12.88
C ALA A 929 23.72 25.89 -11.49
N ILE A 930 24.70 25.42 -10.70
CA ILE A 930 24.49 25.07 -9.29
C ILE A 930 24.00 26.29 -8.51
N ALA A 931 24.70 27.42 -8.56
CA ALA A 931 24.32 28.62 -7.82
C ALA A 931 22.88 29.09 -8.15
N ASN A 932 22.51 29.06 -9.44
CA ASN A 932 21.15 29.35 -9.88
C ASN A 932 20.12 28.32 -9.36
N ALA A 933 20.46 27.04 -9.31
CA ALA A 933 19.60 25.99 -8.78
C ALA A 933 19.48 26.05 -7.24
N GLU A 934 20.54 26.41 -6.51
CA GLU A 934 20.52 26.66 -5.07
C GLU A 934 19.62 27.86 -4.76
N GLN A 935 19.72 28.95 -5.52
CA GLN A 935 18.83 30.09 -5.39
C GLN A 935 17.37 29.74 -5.71
N ALA A 936 17.13 28.84 -6.69
CA ALA A 936 15.79 28.35 -7.00
C ALA A 936 15.21 27.45 -5.89
N VAL A 937 16.04 26.64 -5.23
CA VAL A 937 15.65 25.88 -4.03
C VAL A 937 15.33 26.81 -2.88
N GLU A 938 16.17 27.82 -2.60
CA GLU A 938 15.93 28.80 -1.54
C GLU A 938 14.63 29.60 -1.76
N ASN A 939 14.39 30.06 -2.98
CA ASN A 939 13.13 30.73 -3.35
C ASN A 939 11.92 29.80 -3.22
N SER A 940 12.05 28.53 -3.59
CA SER A 940 10.97 27.53 -3.48
C SER A 940 10.71 27.12 -2.03
N GLN A 941 11.75 27.09 -1.19
CA GLN A 941 11.64 26.85 0.25
C GLN A 941 10.91 28.01 0.91
N ALA A 942 11.30 29.25 0.62
CA ALA A 942 10.61 30.44 1.13
C ALA A 942 9.13 30.49 0.72
N ALA A 943 8.80 30.09 -0.52
CA ALA A 943 7.42 29.95 -0.98
C ALA A 943 6.65 28.83 -0.25
N SER A 944 7.30 27.68 -0.02
CA SER A 944 6.75 26.55 0.74
C SER A 944 6.48 26.94 2.21
N ASP A 945 7.42 27.64 2.84
CA ASP A 945 7.30 28.10 4.23
C ASP A 945 6.20 29.17 4.37
N ALA A 946 6.07 30.08 3.39
CA ALA A 946 4.98 31.05 3.35
C ALA A 946 3.60 30.39 3.16
N ALA A 947 3.50 29.35 2.33
CA ALA A 947 2.28 28.58 2.16
C ALA A 947 1.93 27.77 3.43
N ALA A 948 2.93 27.14 4.06
CA ALA A 948 2.77 26.43 5.33
C ALA A 948 2.36 27.37 6.48
N ALA A 949 2.93 28.58 6.56
CA ALA A 949 2.55 29.61 7.53
C ALA A 949 1.12 30.11 7.31
N THR A 950 0.68 30.24 6.05
CA THR A 950 -0.69 30.62 5.69
C THR A 950 -1.68 29.53 6.11
N LEU A 951 -1.37 28.26 5.80
CA LEU A 951 -2.16 27.11 6.23
C LEU A 951 -2.20 26.96 7.76
N GLY A 952 -1.09 27.26 8.44
CA GLY A 952 -0.98 27.27 9.90
C GLY A 952 -1.85 28.33 10.56
N LYS A 953 -1.85 29.57 10.04
CA LYS A 953 -2.78 30.63 10.47
C LYS A 953 -4.23 30.18 10.29
N LEU A 954 -4.58 29.65 9.12
CA LEU A 954 -5.95 29.23 8.86
C LEU A 954 -6.40 28.11 9.81
N LYS A 955 -5.57 27.08 10.03
CA LYS A 955 -5.82 26.00 10.99
C LYS A 955 -5.93 26.46 12.45
N SER A 956 -5.44 27.66 12.79
CA SER A 956 -5.54 28.24 14.14
C SER A 956 -6.84 29.01 14.39
N ILE A 957 -7.66 29.25 13.35
CA ILE A 957 -8.96 29.92 13.47
C ILE A 957 -9.91 29.02 14.24
N ASN A 958 -10.46 29.53 15.35
CA ASN A 958 -11.52 28.83 16.06
C ASN A 958 -12.87 29.24 15.47
N VAL A 959 -13.32 28.49 14.46
CA VAL A 959 -14.57 28.75 13.72
C VAL A 959 -15.80 28.83 14.64
N GLU A 960 -15.86 27.99 15.69
CA GLU A 960 -16.96 28.03 16.68
C GLU A 960 -16.94 29.33 17.50
N ASN A 961 -15.75 29.75 17.95
CA ASN A 961 -15.60 31.02 18.65
C ASN A 961 -15.89 32.22 17.73
N GLY A 962 -15.53 32.12 16.45
CA GLY A 962 -15.84 33.12 15.43
C GLY A 962 -17.35 33.29 15.24
N ILE A 963 -18.05 32.18 15.02
CA ILE A 963 -19.52 32.13 14.94
C ILE A 963 -20.18 32.69 16.22
N ALA A 964 -19.64 32.35 17.40
CA ALA A 964 -20.23 32.73 18.67
C ALA A 964 -19.94 34.17 19.13
N THR A 965 -18.79 34.74 18.79
CA THR A 965 -18.28 35.98 19.41
C THR A 965 -17.77 37.06 18.44
N GLY A 966 -17.64 36.75 17.13
CA GLY A 966 -17.24 37.70 16.11
C GLY A 966 -15.85 37.44 15.53
N PRO A 967 -15.04 38.47 15.20
CA PRO A 967 -13.86 38.29 14.37
C PRO A 967 -12.71 37.53 15.06
N ASP A 968 -12.03 36.68 14.31
CA ASP A 968 -10.77 36.01 14.67
C ASP A 968 -9.59 36.74 13.99
N ALA A 969 -8.50 36.96 14.73
CA ALA A 969 -7.32 37.68 14.24
C ALA A 969 -6.55 36.96 13.12
N ASN A 970 -6.76 35.65 12.95
CA ASN A 970 -6.17 34.84 11.88
C ASN A 970 -7.11 34.63 10.68
N ALA A 971 -8.41 34.94 10.83
CA ALA A 971 -9.36 34.94 9.74
C ALA A 971 -9.19 36.18 8.85
N ASN A 972 -9.44 36.02 7.54
CA ASN A 972 -9.42 37.14 6.61
C ASN A 972 -10.73 37.95 6.67
N ASP A 973 -10.75 39.11 6.01
CA ASP A 973 -11.89 40.02 6.01
C ASP A 973 -13.20 39.35 5.56
N THR A 974 -13.15 38.43 4.59
CA THR A 974 -14.32 37.68 4.11
C THR A 974 -14.90 36.79 5.21
N LEU A 975 -14.06 35.99 5.88
CA LEU A 975 -14.51 35.07 6.93
C LEU A 975 -14.92 35.83 8.20
N ASN A 976 -14.21 36.91 8.55
CA ASN A 976 -14.61 37.81 9.63
C ASN A 976 -15.93 38.55 9.36
N ALA A 977 -16.21 38.91 8.11
CA ALA A 977 -17.52 39.46 7.72
C ALA A 977 -18.65 38.41 7.83
N LEU A 978 -18.36 37.12 7.65
CA LEU A 978 -19.32 36.03 7.88
C LEU A 978 -19.54 35.77 9.37
N PHE A 979 -18.49 35.76 10.20
CA PHE A 979 -18.62 35.70 11.66
C PHE A 979 -19.44 36.88 12.22
N ALA A 980 -19.22 38.09 11.71
CA ALA A 980 -20.05 39.25 12.07
C ALA A 980 -21.53 39.07 11.68
N LYS A 981 -21.84 38.39 10.55
CA LYS A 981 -23.21 38.03 10.18
C LYS A 981 -23.81 36.98 11.11
N CYS A 982 -23.05 35.97 11.55
CA CYS A 982 -23.53 34.99 12.53
C CYS A 982 -23.94 35.69 13.84
N VAL A 983 -23.08 36.55 14.39
CA VAL A 983 -23.40 37.32 15.61
C VAL A 983 -24.64 38.20 15.42
N ALA A 984 -24.78 38.88 14.28
CA ALA A 984 -25.94 39.69 13.97
C ALA A 984 -27.24 38.87 13.83
N ALA A 985 -27.19 37.72 13.15
CA ALA A 985 -28.34 36.84 12.96
C ALA A 985 -28.78 36.18 14.28
N LYS A 986 -27.83 35.75 15.11
CA LYS A 986 -28.08 35.23 16.46
C LYS A 986 -28.70 36.28 17.39
N GLN A 987 -28.29 37.54 17.27
CA GLN A 987 -28.93 38.65 18.00
C GLN A 987 -30.35 38.94 17.47
N ALA A 988 -30.59 38.80 16.16
CA ALA A 988 -31.91 38.93 15.57
C ALA A 988 -32.86 37.80 16.02
N GLU A 989 -32.37 36.55 16.05
CA GLU A 989 -33.09 35.38 16.61
C GLU A 989 -33.49 35.62 18.07
N HIS A 990 -32.55 36.05 18.92
CA HIS A 990 -32.82 36.39 20.32
C HIS A 990 -33.90 37.49 20.45
N ASN A 991 -33.84 38.53 19.62
CA ASN A 991 -34.81 39.62 19.65
C ASN A 991 -36.19 39.17 19.15
N ALA A 992 -36.25 38.35 18.11
CA ALA A 992 -37.49 37.77 17.60
C ALA A 992 -38.13 36.81 18.62
N LYS A 993 -37.31 36.03 19.36
CA LYS A 993 -37.78 35.19 20.47
C LYS A 993 -38.38 36.01 21.60
N ALA A 994 -37.73 37.10 22.00
CA ALA A 994 -38.26 38.00 23.01
C ALA A 994 -39.58 38.67 22.57
N ALA A 995 -39.72 39.01 21.28
CA ALA A 995 -40.96 39.53 20.72
C ALA A 995 -42.09 38.48 20.68
N LEU A 996 -41.77 37.22 20.35
CA LEU A 996 -42.70 36.09 20.42
C LEU A 996 -43.17 35.84 21.85
N ASP A 997 -42.24 35.83 22.83
CA ASP A 997 -42.58 35.64 24.24
C ASP A 997 -43.47 36.77 24.78
N ALA A 998 -43.19 38.02 24.39
CA ALA A 998 -44.04 39.15 24.71
C ALA A 998 -45.44 39.02 24.08
N ALA A 999 -45.54 38.67 22.79
CA ALA A 999 -46.82 38.48 22.10
C ALA A 999 -47.62 37.29 22.66
N GLN A 1000 -46.95 36.22 23.09
CA GLN A 1000 -47.58 35.09 23.76
C GLN A 1000 -48.13 35.50 25.13
N ALA A 1001 -47.34 36.21 25.96
CA ALA A 1001 -47.82 36.73 27.25
C ALA A 1001 -49.02 37.69 27.07
N ASP A 1002 -49.01 38.49 25.99
CA ASP A 1002 -50.10 39.40 25.64
C ASP A 1002 -51.40 38.68 25.24
N LEU A 1003 -51.30 37.52 24.59
CA LEU A 1003 -52.40 36.63 24.23
C LEU A 1003 -52.90 35.85 25.45
N ASP A 1004 -51.99 35.32 26.27
CA ASP A 1004 -52.30 34.61 27.50
C ASP A 1004 -53.07 35.52 28.47
N ALA A 1005 -52.68 36.81 28.58
CA ALA A 1005 -53.40 37.81 29.38
C ALA A 1005 -54.81 38.14 28.87
N ALA A 1006 -55.06 38.04 27.55
CA ALA A 1006 -56.39 38.25 26.96
C ALA A 1006 -57.27 36.99 27.00
N THR A 1007 -56.68 35.81 27.18
CA THR A 1007 -57.37 34.51 27.12
C THR A 1007 -58.47 34.34 28.18
N PRO A 1008 -58.29 34.73 29.46
CA PRO A 1008 -59.34 34.63 30.48
C PRO A 1008 -60.61 35.41 30.11
N ALA A 1009 -60.47 36.70 29.77
CA ALA A 1009 -61.61 37.56 29.44
C ALA A 1009 -62.35 37.08 28.17
N TYR A 1010 -61.61 36.65 27.15
CA TYR A 1010 -62.19 36.04 25.96
C TYR A 1010 -62.95 34.74 26.28
N THR A 1011 -62.38 33.87 27.11
CA THR A 1011 -62.98 32.59 27.50
C THR A 1011 -64.24 32.79 28.36
N GLU A 1012 -64.19 33.74 29.30
CA GLU A 1012 -65.30 34.12 30.16
C GLU A 1012 -66.48 34.67 29.33
N ALA A 1013 -66.24 35.67 28.47
CA ALA A 1013 -67.30 36.23 27.63
C ALA A 1013 -67.84 35.21 26.60
N LEU A 1014 -66.99 34.35 26.02
CA LEU A 1014 -67.42 33.27 25.14
C LEU A 1014 -68.32 32.26 25.87
N ASN A 1015 -68.02 31.96 27.13
CA ASN A 1015 -68.83 31.08 27.95
C ASN A 1015 -70.14 31.75 28.37
N ALA A 1016 -70.10 33.03 28.78
CA ALA A 1016 -71.31 33.81 29.08
C ALA A 1016 -72.25 33.91 27.87
N TYR A 1017 -71.74 34.18 26.66
CA TYR A 1017 -72.53 34.15 25.44
C TYR A 1017 -73.13 32.77 25.15
N LYS A 1018 -72.35 31.68 25.27
CA LYS A 1018 -72.87 30.30 25.13
C LYS A 1018 -73.96 30.00 26.15
N GLU A 1019 -73.81 30.44 27.40
CA GLU A 1019 -74.76 30.20 28.48
C GLU A 1019 -76.05 31.02 28.29
N ALA A 1020 -75.95 32.31 27.93
CA ALA A 1020 -77.10 33.14 27.60
C ALA A 1020 -77.88 32.58 26.41
N LYS A 1021 -77.17 32.10 25.39
CA LYS A 1021 -77.75 31.38 24.24
C LYS A 1021 -78.44 30.08 24.63
N ALA A 1022 -77.85 29.30 25.53
CA ALA A 1022 -78.49 28.11 26.09
C ALA A 1022 -79.75 28.46 26.90
N LYS A 1023 -79.72 29.55 27.68
CA LYS A 1023 -80.87 30.08 28.42
C LYS A 1023 -82.01 30.54 27.49
N ARG A 1024 -81.72 31.22 26.37
CA ARG A 1024 -82.73 31.53 25.34
C ARG A 1024 -83.34 30.26 24.76
N VAL A 1025 -82.51 29.28 24.37
CA VAL A 1025 -83.01 27.99 23.82
C VAL A 1025 -83.88 27.25 24.84
N ALA A 1026 -83.50 27.25 26.12
CA ALA A 1026 -84.29 26.66 27.19
C ALA A 1026 -85.62 27.41 27.43
N ALA A 1027 -85.63 28.74 27.39
CA ALA A 1027 -86.86 29.53 27.50
C ALA A 1027 -87.80 29.32 26.31
N GLU A 1028 -87.26 29.26 25.08
CA GLU A 1028 -88.02 28.93 23.87
C GLU A 1028 -88.58 27.50 23.90
N GLN A 1029 -87.86 26.55 24.51
CA GLN A 1029 -88.36 25.20 24.72
C GLN A 1029 -89.45 25.17 25.80
N ALA A 1030 -89.28 25.87 26.92
CA ALA A 1030 -90.28 25.95 27.98
C ALA A 1030 -91.61 26.56 27.50
N LEU A 1031 -91.58 27.55 26.60
CA LEU A 1031 -92.80 28.07 25.96
C LEU A 1031 -93.45 27.02 25.04
N LYS A 1032 -92.67 26.28 24.23
CA LYS A 1032 -93.22 25.19 23.39
C LYS A 1032 -93.84 24.09 24.24
N ASP A 1033 -93.20 23.70 25.33
CA ASP A 1033 -93.67 22.65 26.23
C ASP A 1033 -94.93 23.08 26.98
N GLU A 1034 -95.02 24.36 27.39
CA GLU A 1034 -96.23 24.92 28.00
C GLU A 1034 -97.39 25.05 26.99
N ILE A 1035 -97.12 25.45 25.74
CA ILE A 1035 -98.13 25.42 24.67
C ILE A 1035 -98.62 23.99 24.44
N ALA A 1036 -97.71 23.01 24.31
CA ALA A 1036 -98.07 21.60 24.13
C ALA A 1036 -98.83 21.02 25.33
N ARG A 1037 -98.54 21.47 26.56
CA ARG A 1037 -99.31 21.14 27.78
C ARG A 1037 -100.74 21.66 27.68
N GLN A 1038 -100.91 22.94 27.31
CA GLN A 1038 -102.23 23.56 27.18
C GLN A 1038 -103.04 22.93 26.04
N GLU A 1039 -102.42 22.58 24.92
CA GLU A 1039 -103.06 21.80 23.84
C GLU A 1039 -103.50 20.41 24.32
N GLN A 1040 -102.68 19.70 25.11
CA GLN A 1040 -103.08 18.43 25.72
C GLN A 1040 -104.24 18.57 26.72
N GLU A 1041 -104.26 19.62 27.53
CA GLU A 1041 -105.33 19.85 28.49
C GLU A 1041 -106.64 20.28 27.83
N ALA A 1042 -106.58 21.09 26.76
CA ALA A 1042 -107.72 21.35 25.89
C ALA A 1042 -108.28 20.07 25.27
N ALA A 1043 -107.41 19.18 24.77
CA ALA A 1043 -107.82 17.88 24.23
C ALA A 1043 -108.48 16.96 25.29
N LYS A 1044 -107.98 16.97 26.53
CA LYS A 1044 -108.59 16.24 27.66
C LYS A 1044 -109.94 16.83 28.07
N ALA A 1045 -110.09 18.15 28.09
CA ALA A 1045 -111.35 18.81 28.38
C ALA A 1045 -112.43 18.50 27.32
N GLU A 1046 -112.05 18.39 26.05
CA GLU A 1046 -112.96 18.03 24.97
C GLU A 1046 -113.39 16.54 25.04
N GLN A 1047 -112.50 15.62 25.43
CA GLN A 1047 -112.87 14.23 25.75
C GLN A 1047 -113.83 14.12 26.95
N ALA A 1048 -113.70 14.99 27.96
CA ALA A 1048 -114.60 15.00 29.10
C ALA A 1048 -116.04 15.40 28.71
N LYS A 1049 -116.23 16.36 27.79
CA LYS A 1049 -117.56 16.75 27.28
C LYS A 1049 -118.27 15.61 26.53
N ILE A 1050 -117.52 14.81 25.76
CA ILE A 1050 -118.07 13.67 25.00
C ILE A 1050 -118.67 12.60 25.93
N THR A 1051 -118.17 12.47 27.16
CA THR A 1051 -118.58 11.42 28.10
C THR A 1051 -119.82 11.77 28.92
N GLN A 1052 -120.23 13.05 29.00
CA GLN A 1052 -121.39 13.49 29.82
C GLN A 1052 -122.74 13.57 29.07
N ALA A 1053 -122.79 13.23 27.77
CA ALA A 1053 -123.99 13.38 26.94
C ALA A 1053 -124.86 12.11 26.78
N ALA A 1054 -124.60 11.01 27.53
CA ALA A 1054 -125.11 9.68 27.18
C ALA A 1054 -125.83 8.89 28.31
N ALA A 1055 -126.89 9.46 28.89
CA ALA A 1055 -127.98 8.70 29.54
C ALA A 1055 -129.25 9.57 29.61
N LYS A 1056 -130.47 9.18 29.24
CA LYS A 1056 -131.11 8.02 28.55
C LYS A 1056 -132.53 8.52 28.13
N PRO A 1057 -133.49 7.76 27.52
CA PRO A 1057 -133.57 6.33 27.15
C PRO A 1057 -133.80 6.16 25.61
N VAL A 1058 -134.10 5.00 24.95
CA VAL A 1058 -135.19 4.00 25.15
C VAL A 1058 -134.92 2.71 24.32
N THR A 1059 -135.30 1.54 24.88
CA THR A 1059 -135.51 0.19 24.25
C THR A 1059 -134.40 -0.56 23.49
N GLY A 1060 -134.46 -1.90 23.58
CA GLY A 1060 -134.02 -2.81 22.51
C GLY A 1060 -132.88 -3.78 22.86
N LYS A 1061 -133.21 -5.00 23.28
CA LYS A 1061 -132.27 -6.14 23.45
C LYS A 1061 -132.44 -7.13 22.25
N PRO A 1062 -131.62 -8.19 22.12
CA PRO A 1062 -130.43 -8.27 21.25
C PRO A 1062 -130.60 -9.27 20.07
N SER A 1063 -129.62 -9.36 19.15
CA SER A 1063 -129.13 -10.67 18.65
C SER A 1063 -127.87 -10.57 17.76
N ALA A 1064 -127.02 -11.59 17.91
CA ALA A 1064 -126.04 -12.20 16.98
C ALA A 1064 -125.52 -11.45 15.73
N GLY A 1065 -124.19 -11.54 15.52
CA GLY A 1065 -123.56 -11.24 14.22
C GLY A 1065 -122.03 -11.38 14.24
N ASN A 1066 -121.51 -12.56 13.89
CA ASN A 1066 -120.08 -12.77 13.63
C ASN A 1066 -119.62 -11.95 12.42
N ALA A 1067 -118.41 -11.37 12.46
CA ALA A 1067 -117.40 -11.56 11.40
C ALA A 1067 -116.02 -10.98 11.79
N LYS A 1068 -114.96 -11.76 11.57
CA LYS A 1068 -113.60 -11.24 11.35
C LYS A 1068 -113.58 -10.47 10.03
N THR A 1069 -112.76 -9.42 9.94
CA THR A 1069 -111.81 -9.08 8.86
C THR A 1069 -111.35 -7.63 9.04
N ALA A 1070 -110.22 -7.16 8.52
CA ALA A 1070 -108.90 -7.74 8.22
C ALA A 1070 -108.04 -6.62 7.59
N ALA A 1071 -106.72 -6.85 7.49
CA ALA A 1071 -105.81 -6.13 6.59
C ALA A 1071 -105.56 -4.65 6.99
N ASN A 1072 -104.43 -4.01 6.71
CA ASN A 1072 -103.28 -4.25 5.82
C ASN A 1072 -102.07 -3.51 6.46
N SER A 1073 -100.80 -3.68 6.13
CA SER A 1073 -99.97 -4.72 5.53
C SER A 1073 -98.56 -4.11 5.31
N ALA A 1074 -97.52 -4.93 5.50
CA ALA A 1074 -96.35 -5.03 4.61
C ALA A 1074 -95.47 -3.80 4.19
N LEU A 1075 -94.22 -3.83 4.67
CA LEU A 1075 -92.97 -3.84 3.86
C LEU A 1075 -92.55 -2.49 3.17
N PRO A 1076 -91.36 -2.36 2.50
CA PRO A 1076 -90.18 -1.78 3.16
C PRO A 1076 -89.37 -0.83 2.20
N THR A 1077 -88.06 -1.11 2.04
CA THR A 1077 -87.15 -0.80 0.91
C THR A 1077 -86.45 0.57 0.79
N THR A 1078 -85.11 0.51 0.97
CA THR A 1078 -84.00 0.95 0.07
C THR A 1078 -84.02 2.31 -0.65
N GLY A 1079 -82.85 2.96 -0.71
CA GLY A 1079 -82.57 3.94 -1.76
C GLY A 1079 -81.25 4.70 -1.63
N ASP A 1080 -80.12 4.08 -2.01
CA ASP A 1080 -78.97 4.85 -2.51
C ASP A 1080 -79.39 5.66 -3.75
N ASN A 1081 -78.80 6.83 -4.04
CA ASN A 1081 -77.60 6.88 -4.90
C ASN A 1081 -77.12 8.29 -5.31
N ALA A 1082 -75.90 8.28 -5.87
CA ALA A 1082 -75.32 9.20 -6.85
C ALA A 1082 -74.98 10.64 -6.37
N ALA A 1083 -73.72 10.95 -6.05
CA ALA A 1083 -72.57 11.09 -6.96
C ALA A 1083 -72.68 12.25 -7.95
N LEU A 1084 -71.61 13.05 -8.02
CA LEU A 1084 -70.64 13.05 -9.12
C LEU A 1084 -69.34 13.69 -8.55
N ALA A 1085 -68.12 13.49 -9.04
CA ALA A 1085 -67.43 12.46 -9.81
C ALA A 1085 -66.18 13.15 -10.38
N GLY A 1086 -65.07 12.42 -10.41
CA GLY A 1086 -64.02 12.64 -11.41
C GLY A 1086 -62.86 13.56 -11.03
N GLU A 1087 -61.65 13.30 -11.54
CA GLU A 1087 -61.25 12.22 -12.46
C GLU A 1087 -59.70 12.08 -12.44
N THR A 1088 -59.12 10.86 -12.26
CA THR A 1088 -58.42 10.00 -13.27
C THR A 1088 -56.97 10.47 -13.61
N PHE A 1089 -55.98 9.73 -14.17
CA PHE A 1089 -55.66 8.30 -14.41
C PHE A 1089 -54.17 8.17 -14.92
N VAL A 1090 -53.46 7.02 -15.06
CA VAL A 1090 -53.43 5.66 -14.43
C VAL A 1090 -52.30 4.77 -15.08
N ILE A 1091 -52.06 3.55 -14.54
CA ILE A 1091 -51.45 2.33 -15.15
C ILE A 1091 -49.91 2.16 -15.25
N GLY A 1092 -49.44 1.06 -14.63
CA GLY A 1092 -48.62 -0.01 -15.26
C GLY A 1092 -47.08 0.05 -15.11
N GLY A 1093 -46.34 -1.05 -14.88
CA GLY A 1093 -46.69 -2.46 -14.68
C GLY A 1093 -45.66 -3.42 -15.31
N VAL A 1094 -45.62 -4.71 -14.86
CA VAL A 1094 -44.89 -5.88 -15.44
C VAL A 1094 -43.37 -6.02 -15.06
N VAL A 1095 -42.73 -7.19 -14.80
CA VAL A 1095 -43.05 -8.49 -14.11
C VAL A 1095 -41.88 -9.52 -14.33
N LEU A 1096 -41.78 -10.59 -13.49
CA LEU A 1096 -40.89 -11.81 -13.59
C LEU A 1096 -39.35 -11.60 -13.45
N VAL A 1097 -38.51 -12.60 -13.10
CA VAL A 1097 -38.54 -13.71 -12.10
C VAL A 1097 -37.15 -14.37 -12.05
N ALA A 1098 -36.72 -14.86 -10.88
CA ALA A 1098 -35.80 -16.01 -10.78
C ALA A 1098 -35.91 -16.65 -9.37
N ALA A 1099 -36.24 -17.94 -9.31
CA ALA A 1099 -36.34 -18.70 -8.05
C ALA A 1099 -35.02 -19.41 -7.71
N GLY A 1100 -34.83 -19.76 -6.43
CA GLY A 1100 -33.60 -20.43 -5.98
C GLY A 1100 -33.64 -20.91 -4.52
N VAL A 1101 -34.59 -21.78 -4.18
CA VAL A 1101 -34.62 -22.50 -2.89
C VAL A 1101 -34.93 -23.96 -3.17
N PHE A 1102 -34.19 -24.92 -2.58
CA PHE A 1102 -34.75 -26.07 -1.83
C PHE A 1102 -33.66 -27.00 -1.22
N LEU A 1103 -33.96 -27.46 0.01
CA LEU A 1103 -33.59 -28.76 0.65
C LEU A 1103 -32.30 -28.96 1.49
N THR A 1104 -32.51 -28.84 2.82
CA THR A 1104 -32.29 -29.87 3.89
C THR A 1104 -30.95 -30.59 4.06
N ASP A 1105 -30.44 -30.60 5.32
CA ASP A 1105 -30.65 -31.76 6.23
C ASP A 1105 -30.49 -31.43 7.75
N LYS A 1106 -31.03 -32.34 8.58
CA LYS A 1106 -30.86 -32.62 10.03
C LYS A 1106 -30.15 -31.62 11.00
N LYS A 1107 -30.95 -31.13 11.96
CA LYS A 1107 -31.09 -31.68 13.35
C LYS A 1107 -29.81 -32.17 14.09
N ARG A 1108 -29.60 -31.58 15.30
CA ARG A 1108 -29.28 -32.21 16.63
C ARG A 1108 -27.86 -32.07 17.22
N ARG A 1109 -27.82 -31.43 18.41
CA ARG A 1109 -27.04 -31.71 19.65
C ARG A 1109 -25.50 -31.74 19.69
N GLN A 1110 -25.05 -31.11 20.78
CA GLN A 1110 -23.95 -31.41 21.69
C GLN A 1110 -22.54 -30.87 21.39
N GLU A 1111 -21.93 -30.45 22.52
CA GLU A 1111 -20.61 -29.84 22.74
C GLU A 1111 -20.51 -28.37 22.31
#